data_AF-A0A2T5UW55-F1
#
_entry.id   AF-A0A2T5UW55-F1
#
_cell.length_a   1.000
_cell.length_b   1.000
_cell.length_c   1.000
_cell.angle_alpha   90.00
_cell.angle_beta   90.00
_cell.angle_gamma   90.00
#
_symmetry.space_group_name_H-M   'P 1'
#
loop_
_entity.id
_entity.type
_entity.pdbx_description
1 polymer ?
#
loop_
_entity_poly.entity_id
_entity_poly.type
_entity_poly.pdbx_seq_one_letter_code
_entity_poly.pdbx_strand_id
1 'polypeptide(L)'
;MTIRTIYLHIGRGKTGTTSIQRYLAQKRDTLLQQGVHYIRAGDVNNGLGHQDFAKSFIAEPPRHMISPENPEDVRQAIRSEIVASASPVFLMSSENFILGSPYRIRDYFHGTSPEMEIKIIFFARSQDEVAESEYNQILKVKNETCSFDEYINTQLAGIDYQADIADWVECFGHDKIICRIFDASRNDIVTQFLACIPDIDPNGLPTVSESTAEGKTNAALGFKALTAIRLVNGTNSESMPQLRREIARAFQGSDIPALLFDSDQARSFRARFASSNLAFTKRYIGEGTADLGGRRFSDEERDAIRQRVRDLRLTGSSNSPSSAGTSGPVASAPSQNARLPNNGPMQMFKALVSRLPVVRDKFPSVEFRLPISPTDTDMRMVRIFMESIQVFGGPLAKRGRFVCSVGADEEPFDLKAKYEWTRERPIDFHWVDRNTFRKWTYDATGFDRHHIESDADVVAFVDADLLVAGDFDDILRQAHQTQTMLGFIAHVSPFGFQRFRGTTSQDWWRRIYEAAGLAMPALTFEHTGWGLDWDAIFGDKPSPILSNDPDHRYCPPYFNYGVVVAPRSLFERVGETFVDDLERVGTVLSTPYGSQIANCIAIERHAIPCETIHLNYNFPMNLPGDEIRRLHPHPQGMDSYEDVRIFHYIGQRKKFSSVEALQELMDSTDLTGAWPMFQKRLRAVIDRIDIK
;
A
#
# COMPACT_ATOMS: atom_id res chain seq x y z
N MET A 1 -49.59 -14.28 -20.44
CA MET A 1 -48.96 -14.72 -19.18
C MET A 1 -48.73 -13.47 -18.35
N THR A 2 -48.82 -13.53 -17.02
CA THR A 2 -48.53 -12.37 -16.18
C THR A 2 -47.03 -12.14 -16.19
N ILE A 3 -46.57 -10.96 -16.61
CA ILE A 3 -45.17 -10.58 -16.57
C ILE A 3 -44.71 -10.69 -15.11
N ARG A 4 -43.62 -11.42 -14.88
CA ARG A 4 -43.01 -11.55 -13.55
C ARG A 4 -41.86 -10.56 -13.44
N THR A 5 -41.65 -9.97 -12.27
CA THR A 5 -40.55 -9.04 -12.04
C THR A 5 -39.66 -9.54 -10.91
N ILE A 6 -38.34 -9.44 -11.08
CA ILE A 6 -37.38 -9.65 -10.00
C ILE A 6 -36.61 -8.37 -9.71
N TYR A 7 -36.65 -7.95 -8.45
CA TYR A 7 -35.85 -6.85 -7.93
C TYR A 7 -34.56 -7.39 -7.32
N LEU A 8 -33.42 -6.91 -7.84
CA LEU A 8 -32.10 -7.20 -7.31
C LEU A 8 -31.58 -5.97 -6.58
N HIS A 9 -31.56 -6.02 -5.26
CA HIS A 9 -30.84 -5.02 -4.46
C HIS A 9 -29.35 -5.33 -4.47
N ILE A 10 -28.60 -4.50 -5.18
CA ILE A 10 -27.16 -4.61 -5.39
C ILE A 10 -26.43 -3.42 -4.74
N GLY A 11 -25.10 -3.46 -4.78
CA GLY A 11 -24.26 -2.30 -4.54
C GLY A 11 -23.22 -2.53 -3.46
N ARG A 12 -22.47 -1.47 -3.14
CA ARG A 12 -21.43 -1.53 -2.12
C ARG A 12 -22.05 -1.72 -0.75
N GLY A 13 -21.30 -2.39 0.12
CA GLY A 13 -21.67 -2.52 1.53
C GLY A 13 -21.84 -1.15 2.20
N LYS A 14 -22.35 -1.17 3.43
CA LYS A 14 -22.48 0.04 4.28
C LYS A 14 -23.57 1.03 3.86
N THR A 15 -24.53 0.61 3.06
CA THR A 15 -25.72 1.38 2.67
C THR A 15 -26.99 0.90 3.39
N GLY A 16 -26.83 0.31 4.59
CA GLY A 16 -27.95 -0.22 5.38
C GLY A 16 -28.46 -1.61 4.94
N THR A 17 -27.73 -2.30 4.05
CA THR A 17 -28.08 -3.63 3.52
C THR A 17 -28.48 -4.64 4.58
N THR A 18 -27.78 -4.71 5.72
CA THR A 18 -28.11 -5.63 6.83
C THR A 18 -29.48 -5.31 7.46
N SER A 19 -29.82 -4.03 7.60
CA SER A 19 -31.12 -3.61 8.14
C SER A 19 -32.25 -3.98 7.18
N ILE A 20 -32.06 -3.71 5.88
CA ILE A 20 -32.99 -4.11 4.81
C ILE A 20 -33.20 -5.63 4.81
N GLN A 21 -32.11 -6.39 4.73
CA GLN A 21 -32.10 -7.86 4.69
C GLN A 21 -32.84 -8.50 5.87
N ARG A 22 -32.58 -8.03 7.10
CA ARG A 22 -33.30 -8.50 8.29
C ARG A 22 -34.77 -8.20 8.25
N TYR A 23 -35.11 -6.97 7.89
CA TYR A 23 -36.50 -6.56 7.82
C TYR A 23 -37.26 -7.43 6.81
N LEU A 24 -36.72 -7.59 5.59
CA LEU A 24 -37.32 -8.41 4.54
C LEU A 24 -37.45 -9.88 4.96
N ALA A 25 -36.41 -10.45 5.59
CA ALA A 25 -36.47 -11.82 6.08
C ALA A 25 -37.51 -12.00 7.18
N GLN A 26 -37.62 -11.04 8.11
CA GLN A 26 -38.62 -11.03 9.18
C GLN A 26 -40.05 -10.86 8.65
N LYS A 27 -40.23 -10.10 7.56
CA LYS A 27 -41.53 -9.80 6.96
C LYS A 27 -41.87 -10.66 5.75
N ARG A 28 -41.13 -11.73 5.50
CA ARG A 28 -41.28 -12.59 4.30
C ARG A 28 -42.73 -13.04 4.06
N ASP A 29 -43.42 -13.52 5.09
CA ASP A 29 -44.79 -14.01 4.93
C ASP A 29 -45.78 -12.87 4.64
N THR A 30 -45.60 -11.70 5.26
CA THR A 30 -46.39 -10.50 4.98
C THR A 30 -46.16 -9.98 3.56
N LEU A 31 -44.91 -9.97 3.10
CA LEU A 31 -44.55 -9.61 1.73
C LEU A 31 -45.19 -10.59 0.73
N LEU A 32 -45.14 -11.89 1.02
CA LEU A 32 -45.74 -12.91 0.16
C LEU A 32 -47.27 -12.76 0.06
N GLN A 33 -47.95 -12.39 1.15
CA GLN A 33 -49.39 -12.05 1.14
C GLN A 33 -49.71 -10.83 0.26
N GLN A 34 -48.76 -9.92 0.09
CA GLN A 34 -48.87 -8.79 -0.84
C GLN A 34 -48.42 -9.15 -2.27
N GLY A 35 -48.06 -10.40 -2.56
CA GLY A 35 -47.60 -10.82 -3.89
C GLY A 35 -46.12 -10.52 -4.16
N VAL A 36 -45.30 -10.36 -3.11
CA VAL A 36 -43.86 -10.12 -3.21
C VAL A 36 -43.09 -11.24 -2.51
N HIS A 37 -42.41 -12.07 -3.30
CA HIS A 37 -41.68 -13.22 -2.78
C HIS A 37 -40.22 -12.85 -2.49
N TYR A 38 -39.90 -12.62 -1.22
CA TYR A 38 -38.52 -12.52 -0.77
C TYR A 38 -37.92 -13.92 -0.64
N ILE A 39 -37.04 -14.26 -1.59
CA ILE A 39 -36.52 -15.62 -1.79
C ILE A 39 -35.82 -16.14 -0.53
N ARG A 40 -36.00 -17.43 -0.25
CA ARG A 40 -35.44 -18.11 0.92
C ARG A 40 -34.22 -18.97 0.58
N ALA A 41 -34.24 -19.64 -0.57
CA ALA A 41 -33.22 -20.60 -0.98
C ALA A 41 -31.90 -19.92 -1.37
N GLY A 42 -30.82 -20.72 -1.36
CA GLY A 42 -29.54 -20.36 -1.95
C GLY A 42 -28.58 -19.56 -1.06
N ASP A 43 -28.73 -19.63 0.27
CA ASP A 43 -27.77 -19.05 1.22
C ASP A 43 -27.74 -19.84 2.54
N VAL A 44 -26.55 -19.95 3.16
CA VAL A 44 -26.31 -20.58 4.47
C VAL A 44 -27.08 -19.96 5.65
N ASN A 45 -27.74 -18.80 5.47
CA ASN A 45 -28.57 -18.12 6.49
C ASN A 45 -30.08 -18.11 6.20
N ASN A 46 -30.60 -19.10 5.46
CA ASN A 46 -32.05 -19.26 5.22
C ASN A 46 -32.72 -18.00 4.63
N GLY A 47 -32.06 -17.39 3.64
CA GLY A 47 -32.54 -16.22 2.93
C GLY A 47 -32.48 -14.91 3.72
N LEU A 48 -31.65 -14.81 4.76
CA LEU A 48 -31.38 -13.50 5.39
C LEU A 48 -30.70 -12.55 4.40
N GLY A 49 -29.91 -13.08 3.47
CA GLY A 49 -29.35 -12.41 2.30
C GLY A 49 -29.16 -13.43 1.19
N HIS A 50 -28.62 -12.99 0.05
CA HIS A 50 -28.40 -13.84 -1.13
C HIS A 50 -26.92 -13.83 -1.56
N GLN A 51 -26.03 -13.98 -0.58
CA GLN A 51 -24.58 -13.87 -0.74
C GLN A 51 -24.04 -14.99 -1.61
N ASP A 52 -24.37 -16.24 -1.30
CA ASP A 52 -23.87 -17.41 -2.03
C ASP A 52 -24.39 -17.43 -3.47
N PHE A 53 -25.67 -17.09 -3.66
CA PHE A 53 -26.22 -16.93 -5.00
C PHE A 53 -25.48 -15.86 -5.81
N ALA A 54 -25.29 -14.67 -5.26
CA ALA A 54 -24.56 -13.60 -5.95
C ALA A 54 -23.12 -14.03 -6.29
N LYS A 55 -22.41 -14.64 -5.33
CA LYS A 55 -21.05 -15.17 -5.53
C LYS A 55 -20.97 -16.26 -6.60
N SER A 56 -22.06 -17.01 -6.81
CA SER A 56 -22.12 -18.04 -7.85
C SER A 56 -21.93 -17.50 -9.28
N PHE A 57 -22.05 -16.18 -9.48
CA PHE A 57 -21.87 -15.49 -10.76
C PHE A 57 -20.56 -14.70 -10.87
N ILE A 58 -19.67 -14.79 -9.87
CA ILE A 58 -18.36 -14.13 -9.89
C ILE A 58 -17.37 -15.06 -10.60
N ALA A 59 -16.81 -14.61 -11.71
CA ALA A 59 -15.87 -15.41 -12.52
C ALA A 59 -14.52 -15.58 -11.80
N GLU A 60 -14.01 -14.48 -11.24
CA GLU A 60 -12.72 -14.43 -10.55
C GLU A 60 -12.93 -13.91 -9.13
N PRO A 61 -13.30 -14.78 -8.17
CA PRO A 61 -13.50 -14.35 -6.81
C PRO A 61 -12.17 -13.88 -6.21
N PRO A 62 -12.16 -12.78 -5.44
CA PRO A 62 -10.97 -12.38 -4.69
C PRO A 62 -10.46 -13.52 -3.82
N ARG A 63 -9.12 -13.69 -3.67
CA ARG A 63 -8.49 -14.83 -2.94
C ARG A 63 -9.04 -15.11 -1.53
N HIS A 64 -9.60 -14.10 -0.88
CA HIS A 64 -10.14 -14.17 0.48
C HIS A 64 -11.67 -14.38 0.53
N MET A 65 -12.33 -14.41 -0.62
CA MET A 65 -13.76 -14.66 -0.72
C MET A 65 -14.00 -16.16 -0.65
N ILE A 66 -14.82 -16.58 0.30
CA ILE A 66 -15.33 -17.95 0.36
C ILE A 66 -16.52 -18.03 -0.60
N SER A 67 -16.31 -18.70 -1.72
CA SER A 67 -17.34 -19.06 -2.70
C SER A 67 -18.14 -20.27 -2.23
N PRO A 68 -19.40 -20.43 -2.66
CA PRO A 68 -20.17 -21.64 -2.37
C PRO A 68 -19.48 -22.86 -2.97
N GLU A 69 -19.46 -23.98 -2.23
CA GLU A 69 -18.85 -25.25 -2.68
C GLU A 69 -19.50 -25.77 -3.97
N ASN A 70 -20.84 -25.68 -4.06
CA ASN A 70 -21.62 -26.10 -5.23
C ASN A 70 -22.46 -24.93 -5.78
N PRO A 71 -21.88 -24.05 -6.62
CA PRO A 71 -22.56 -22.88 -7.17
C PRO A 71 -23.84 -23.23 -7.97
N GLU A 72 -23.85 -24.37 -8.67
CA GLU A 72 -25.03 -24.79 -9.45
C GLU A 72 -26.20 -25.23 -8.56
N ASP A 73 -25.93 -25.90 -7.43
CA ASP A 73 -26.99 -26.31 -6.50
C ASP A 73 -27.69 -25.10 -5.89
N VAL A 74 -26.93 -24.07 -5.54
CA VAL A 74 -27.45 -22.78 -5.08
C VAL A 74 -28.36 -22.15 -6.14
N ARG A 75 -27.89 -22.11 -7.39
CA ARG A 75 -28.68 -21.61 -8.53
C ARG A 75 -29.92 -22.46 -8.79
N GLN A 76 -29.83 -23.78 -8.69
CA GLN A 76 -30.96 -24.67 -8.95
C GLN A 76 -32.02 -24.59 -7.84
N ALA A 77 -31.61 -24.41 -6.58
CA ALA A 77 -32.52 -24.23 -5.46
C ALA A 77 -33.38 -22.96 -5.62
N ILE A 78 -32.75 -21.84 -5.99
CA ILE A 78 -33.45 -20.58 -6.26
C ILE A 78 -34.35 -20.69 -7.48
N ARG A 79 -33.88 -21.35 -8.55
CA ARG A 79 -34.69 -21.59 -9.76
C ARG A 79 -35.96 -22.36 -9.40
N SER A 80 -35.82 -23.41 -8.58
CA SER A 80 -36.93 -24.25 -8.14
C SER A 80 -37.93 -23.46 -7.29
N GLU A 81 -37.46 -22.60 -6.40
CA GLU A 81 -38.33 -21.72 -5.59
C GLU A 81 -39.09 -20.68 -6.42
N ILE A 82 -38.44 -20.09 -7.44
CA ILE A 82 -39.09 -19.15 -8.36
C ILE A 82 -40.17 -19.84 -9.19
N VAL A 83 -39.88 -21.03 -9.72
CA VAL A 83 -40.84 -21.81 -10.53
C VAL A 83 -42.02 -22.28 -9.70
N ALA A 84 -41.80 -22.70 -8.45
CA ALA A 84 -42.86 -23.15 -7.54
C ALA A 84 -43.76 -22.01 -7.03
N SER A 85 -43.29 -20.76 -7.09
CA SER A 85 -44.05 -19.60 -6.63
C SER A 85 -45.00 -19.06 -7.70
N ALA A 86 -46.23 -18.75 -7.26
CA ALA A 86 -47.22 -18.02 -8.05
C ALA A 86 -47.06 -16.49 -7.94
N SER A 87 -46.08 -16.01 -7.17
CA SER A 87 -45.86 -14.59 -6.95
C SER A 87 -45.50 -13.86 -8.25
N PRO A 88 -46.10 -12.69 -8.53
CA PRO A 88 -45.71 -11.87 -9.68
C PRO A 88 -44.37 -11.17 -9.46
N VAL A 89 -44.01 -10.87 -8.20
CA VAL A 89 -42.79 -10.14 -7.85
C VAL A 89 -41.87 -11.00 -6.99
N PHE A 90 -40.57 -10.95 -7.29
CA PHE A 90 -39.50 -11.59 -6.53
C PHE A 90 -38.49 -10.55 -6.06
N LEU A 91 -37.87 -10.80 -4.92
CA LEU A 91 -36.91 -9.88 -4.34
C LEU A 91 -35.68 -10.62 -3.82
N MET A 92 -34.50 -10.12 -4.18
CA MET A 92 -33.21 -10.59 -3.69
C MET A 92 -32.33 -9.41 -3.29
N SER A 93 -31.39 -9.66 -2.36
CA SER A 93 -30.46 -8.64 -1.89
C SER A 93 -29.11 -9.22 -1.55
N SER A 94 -28.06 -8.64 -2.14
CA SER A 94 -26.67 -8.97 -1.83
C SER A 94 -25.72 -7.85 -2.30
N GLU A 95 -24.77 -7.49 -1.46
CA GLU A 95 -23.69 -6.57 -1.84
C GLU A 95 -22.73 -7.20 -2.87
N ASN A 96 -22.62 -8.53 -2.88
CA ASN A 96 -21.75 -9.26 -3.82
C ASN A 96 -22.30 -9.30 -5.25
N PHE A 97 -23.55 -8.88 -5.50
CA PHE A 97 -24.05 -8.81 -6.88
C PHE A 97 -23.19 -7.87 -7.73
N ILE A 98 -22.66 -6.79 -7.17
CA ILE A 98 -21.84 -5.82 -7.90
C ILE A 98 -20.57 -6.44 -8.52
N LEU A 99 -20.11 -7.57 -7.97
CA LEU A 99 -18.92 -8.31 -8.45
C LEU A 99 -19.28 -9.42 -9.46
N GLY A 100 -20.57 -9.74 -9.60
CA GLY A 100 -21.06 -10.79 -10.50
C GLY A 100 -21.32 -10.25 -11.91
N SER A 101 -21.30 -11.14 -12.90
CA SER A 101 -21.62 -10.75 -14.29
C SER A 101 -23.12 -10.48 -14.47
N PRO A 102 -23.54 -9.23 -14.81
CA PRO A 102 -24.96 -8.92 -15.03
C PRO A 102 -25.56 -9.73 -16.20
N TYR A 103 -24.76 -10.02 -17.23
CA TYR A 103 -25.15 -10.85 -18.37
C TYR A 103 -25.50 -12.27 -17.97
N ARG A 104 -24.65 -12.92 -17.15
CA ARG A 104 -24.93 -14.29 -16.67
C ARG A 104 -26.14 -14.34 -15.75
N ILE A 105 -26.34 -13.30 -14.95
CA ILE A 105 -27.52 -13.16 -14.08
C ILE A 105 -28.78 -13.00 -14.92
N ARG A 106 -28.76 -12.15 -15.95
CA ARG A 106 -29.84 -11.99 -16.93
C ARG A 106 -30.18 -13.33 -17.57
N ASP A 107 -29.19 -14.01 -18.12
CA ASP A 107 -29.38 -15.28 -18.83
C ASP A 107 -29.93 -16.37 -17.89
N TYR A 108 -29.51 -16.39 -16.63
CA TYR A 108 -30.05 -17.30 -15.61
C TYR A 108 -31.55 -17.05 -15.35
N PHE A 109 -31.97 -15.78 -15.17
CA PHE A 109 -33.36 -15.46 -14.87
C PHE A 109 -34.26 -15.62 -16.11
N HIS A 110 -33.80 -15.22 -17.30
CA HIS A 110 -34.53 -15.47 -18.55
C HIS A 110 -34.61 -16.97 -18.87
N GLY A 111 -33.58 -17.75 -18.54
CA GLY A 111 -33.65 -19.21 -18.64
C GLY A 111 -34.61 -19.86 -17.63
N THR A 112 -34.95 -19.15 -16.56
CA THR A 112 -35.94 -19.60 -15.56
C THR A 112 -37.36 -19.17 -15.92
N SER A 113 -37.52 -17.96 -16.44
CA SER A 113 -38.78 -17.39 -16.91
C SER A 113 -38.48 -16.38 -18.03
N PRO A 114 -38.70 -16.75 -19.31
CA PRO A 114 -38.29 -15.91 -20.45
C PRO A 114 -38.86 -14.49 -20.47
N GLU A 115 -40.06 -14.29 -19.91
CA GLU A 115 -40.72 -12.98 -19.80
C GLU A 115 -40.40 -12.24 -18.49
N MET A 116 -39.42 -12.71 -17.70
CA MET A 116 -39.09 -12.08 -16.43
C MET A 116 -38.42 -10.72 -16.63
N GLU A 117 -39.03 -9.66 -16.11
CA GLU A 117 -38.42 -8.35 -16.03
C GLU A 117 -37.44 -8.30 -14.84
N ILE A 118 -36.23 -7.80 -15.08
CA ILE A 118 -35.19 -7.68 -14.05
C ILE A 118 -34.98 -6.20 -13.75
N LYS A 119 -35.14 -5.80 -12.49
CA LYS A 119 -34.96 -4.42 -12.01
C LYS A 119 -33.88 -4.37 -10.94
N ILE A 120 -33.03 -3.36 -11.02
CA ILE A 120 -31.84 -3.24 -10.19
C ILE A 120 -32.04 -2.07 -9.23
N ILE A 121 -31.87 -2.31 -7.93
CA ILE A 121 -31.92 -1.27 -6.89
C ILE A 121 -30.49 -1.05 -6.39
N PHE A 122 -30.01 0.19 -6.44
CA PHE A 122 -28.68 0.58 -6.00
C PHE A 122 -28.73 1.80 -5.08
N PHE A 123 -28.04 1.74 -3.94
CA PHE A 123 -27.90 2.88 -3.03
C PHE A 123 -26.48 3.45 -3.11
N ALA A 124 -26.37 4.73 -3.45
CA ALA A 124 -25.11 5.49 -3.39
C ALA A 124 -25.00 6.19 -2.02
N ARG A 125 -23.80 6.28 -1.44
CA ARG A 125 -23.55 6.98 -0.17
C ARG A 125 -22.47 8.05 -0.36
N SER A 126 -22.44 9.09 0.49
CA SER A 126 -21.34 10.07 0.45
C SER A 126 -19.97 9.36 0.50
N GLN A 127 -19.05 9.68 -0.41
CA GLN A 127 -17.79 8.91 -0.55
C GLN A 127 -16.90 8.97 0.70
N ASP A 128 -16.88 10.09 1.44
CA ASP A 128 -16.16 10.18 2.72
C ASP A 128 -16.76 9.25 3.79
N GLU A 129 -18.09 9.16 3.84
CA GLU A 129 -18.81 8.26 4.76
C GLU A 129 -18.59 6.78 4.40
N VAL A 130 -18.54 6.45 3.10
CA VAL A 130 -18.14 5.10 2.65
C VAL A 130 -16.72 4.80 3.09
N ALA A 131 -15.78 5.73 2.85
CA ALA A 131 -14.38 5.53 3.19
C ALA A 131 -14.16 5.24 4.67
N GLU A 132 -14.71 6.05 5.56
CA GLU A 132 -14.58 5.86 7.01
C GLU A 132 -15.27 4.57 7.48
N SER A 133 -16.43 4.23 6.90
CA SER A 133 -17.21 3.05 7.26
C SER A 133 -16.60 1.74 6.76
N GLU A 134 -16.05 1.72 5.54
CA GLU A 134 -15.34 0.57 4.98
C GLU A 134 -14.02 0.35 5.71
N TYR A 135 -13.26 1.42 6.00
CA TYR A 135 -12.05 1.31 6.80
C TYR A 135 -12.33 0.79 8.22
N ASN A 136 -13.43 1.25 8.85
CA ASN A 136 -13.86 0.69 10.13
C ASN A 136 -14.15 -0.82 10.03
N GLN A 137 -14.74 -1.25 8.91
CA GLN A 137 -15.06 -2.65 8.69
C GLN A 137 -13.83 -3.51 8.44
N ILE A 138 -12.94 -3.06 7.55
CA ILE A 138 -11.79 -3.85 7.12
C ILE A 138 -10.88 -4.17 8.31
N LEU A 139 -10.69 -3.20 9.22
CA LEU A 139 -9.91 -3.39 10.45
C LEU A 139 -10.54 -4.43 11.39
N LYS A 140 -11.87 -4.56 11.41
CA LYS A 140 -12.55 -5.56 12.26
C LYS A 140 -12.49 -6.97 11.70
N VAL A 141 -12.56 -7.10 10.38
CA VAL A 141 -12.74 -8.40 9.72
C VAL A 141 -11.45 -8.98 9.16
N LYS A 142 -10.51 -8.13 8.74
CA LYS A 142 -9.20 -8.53 8.22
C LYS A 142 -8.09 -8.12 9.17
N ASN A 143 -6.92 -8.74 9.02
CA ASN A 143 -5.67 -8.32 9.69
C ASN A 143 -5.09 -7.06 9.00
N GLU A 144 -5.95 -6.09 8.68
CA GLU A 144 -5.57 -4.85 8.01
C GLU A 144 -4.79 -3.95 8.98
N THR A 145 -3.66 -3.44 8.51
CA THR A 145 -2.74 -2.59 9.28
C THR A 145 -2.48 -1.25 8.61
N CYS A 146 -2.83 -1.09 7.33
CA CYS A 146 -2.64 0.13 6.57
C CYS A 146 -3.28 1.33 7.27
N SER A 147 -2.65 2.50 7.13
CA SER A 147 -3.23 3.74 7.64
C SER A 147 -4.50 4.11 6.87
N PHE A 148 -5.31 5.03 7.42
CA PHE A 148 -6.51 5.47 6.71
C PHE A 148 -6.16 6.17 5.39
N ASP A 149 -5.13 7.04 5.42
CA ASP A 149 -4.67 7.77 4.24
C ASP A 149 -4.13 6.81 3.16
N GLU A 150 -3.41 5.77 3.56
CA GLU A 150 -2.95 4.72 2.65
C GLU A 150 -4.14 3.94 2.06
N TYR A 151 -5.10 3.57 2.90
CA TYR A 151 -6.29 2.81 2.47
C TYR A 151 -7.14 3.59 1.46
N ILE A 152 -7.38 4.88 1.69
CA ILE A 152 -8.21 5.69 0.77
C ILE A 152 -7.53 5.95 -0.57
N ASN A 153 -6.19 5.99 -0.61
CA ASN A 153 -5.44 6.27 -1.84
C ASN A 153 -5.08 5.01 -2.63
N THR A 154 -5.21 3.82 -2.01
CA THR A 154 -4.94 2.54 -2.68
C THR A 154 -6.22 1.75 -2.95
N GLN A 155 -7.00 1.46 -1.90
CA GLN A 155 -8.14 0.55 -1.96
C GLN A 155 -9.46 1.25 -2.34
N LEU A 156 -9.56 2.55 -2.11
CA LEU A 156 -10.78 3.34 -2.34
C LEU A 156 -10.61 4.49 -3.35
N ALA A 157 -9.56 4.44 -4.18
CA ALA A 157 -9.32 5.47 -5.18
C ALA A 157 -10.45 5.57 -6.24
N GLY A 158 -11.26 4.51 -6.41
CA GLY A 158 -12.28 4.40 -7.47
C GLY A 158 -13.71 4.15 -6.98
N ILE A 159 -14.17 4.80 -5.91
CA ILE A 159 -15.61 4.75 -5.51
C ILE A 159 -16.44 5.63 -6.45
N ASP A 160 -16.54 5.20 -7.71
CA ASP A 160 -17.30 5.87 -8.76
C ASP A 160 -18.61 5.11 -9.02
N TYR A 161 -19.73 5.71 -8.64
CA TYR A 161 -21.05 5.08 -8.76
C TYR A 161 -21.54 4.95 -10.20
N GLN A 162 -21.06 5.79 -11.11
CA GLN A 162 -21.39 5.65 -12.52
C GLN A 162 -20.66 4.44 -13.11
N ALA A 163 -19.38 4.24 -12.72
CA ALA A 163 -18.61 3.07 -13.10
C ALA A 163 -19.17 1.78 -12.46
N ASP A 164 -19.51 1.82 -11.17
CA ASP A 164 -20.03 0.66 -10.42
C ASP A 164 -21.29 0.04 -11.08
N ILE A 165 -22.13 0.85 -11.74
CA ILE A 165 -23.37 0.39 -12.39
C ILE A 165 -23.27 0.30 -13.92
N ALA A 166 -22.12 0.59 -14.53
CA ALA A 166 -21.99 0.72 -15.98
C ALA A 166 -22.42 -0.57 -16.72
N ASP A 167 -21.89 -1.72 -16.32
CA ASP A 167 -22.21 -3.01 -16.93
C ASP A 167 -23.69 -3.41 -16.71
N TRP A 168 -24.28 -2.98 -15.59
CA TRP A 168 -25.70 -3.21 -15.31
C TRP A 168 -26.58 -2.35 -16.23
N VAL A 169 -26.19 -1.11 -16.47
CA VAL A 169 -26.86 -0.21 -17.41
C VAL A 169 -26.74 -0.73 -18.84
N GLU A 170 -25.57 -1.20 -19.25
CA GLU A 170 -25.36 -1.78 -20.58
C GLU A 170 -26.23 -3.03 -20.78
N CYS A 171 -26.31 -3.89 -19.76
CA CYS A 171 -27.03 -5.15 -19.84
C CYS A 171 -28.56 -4.98 -19.81
N PHE A 172 -29.08 -4.11 -18.94
CA PHE A 172 -30.52 -4.01 -18.64
C PHE A 172 -31.17 -2.72 -19.16
N GLY A 173 -30.38 -1.70 -19.49
CA GLY A 173 -30.88 -0.38 -19.83
C GLY A 173 -31.16 0.49 -18.61
N HIS A 174 -31.11 1.81 -18.82
CA HIS A 174 -31.27 2.79 -17.74
C HIS A 174 -32.64 2.75 -17.04
N ASP A 175 -33.72 2.38 -17.75
CA ASP A 175 -35.08 2.33 -17.20
C ASP A 175 -35.27 1.22 -16.15
N LYS A 176 -34.34 0.25 -16.13
CA LYS A 176 -34.34 -0.86 -15.16
C LYS A 176 -33.49 -0.59 -13.93
N ILE A 177 -32.76 0.53 -13.87
CA ILE A 177 -31.88 0.88 -12.76
C ILE A 177 -32.54 1.93 -11.87
N ILE A 178 -32.74 1.59 -10.60
CA ILE A 178 -33.38 2.40 -9.58
C ILE A 178 -32.31 2.80 -8.56
N CYS A 179 -31.83 4.04 -8.62
CA CYS A 179 -30.86 4.55 -7.66
C CYS A 179 -31.50 5.40 -6.56
N ARG A 180 -30.93 5.33 -5.36
CA ARG A 180 -31.24 6.22 -4.23
C ARG A 180 -29.95 6.67 -3.54
N ILE A 181 -30.02 7.79 -2.83
CA ILE A 181 -28.93 8.23 -1.95
C ILE A 181 -29.21 7.72 -0.53
N PHE A 182 -28.26 7.00 0.04
CA PHE A 182 -28.26 6.61 1.44
C PHE A 182 -27.90 7.81 2.32
N ASP A 183 -28.80 8.14 3.24
CA ASP A 183 -28.60 9.21 4.22
C ASP A 183 -28.31 8.61 5.60
N ALA A 184 -27.06 8.77 6.06
CA ALA A 184 -26.58 8.27 7.33
C ALA A 184 -27.09 9.06 8.55
N SER A 185 -27.70 10.24 8.35
CA SER A 185 -28.36 11.01 9.41
C SER A 185 -29.77 10.50 9.71
N ARG A 186 -30.37 9.79 8.76
CA ARG A 186 -31.73 9.27 8.84
C ARG A 186 -31.73 7.81 9.24
N ASN A 187 -32.84 7.40 9.85
CA ASN A 187 -33.03 6.03 10.31
C ASN A 187 -34.27 5.40 9.67
N ASP A 188 -34.36 5.53 8.35
CA ASP A 188 -35.53 5.14 7.55
C ASP A 188 -35.16 4.36 6.28
N ILE A 189 -33.97 3.75 6.25
CA ILE A 189 -33.44 3.05 5.06
C ILE A 189 -34.38 1.94 4.55
N VAL A 190 -35.08 1.25 5.46
CA VAL A 190 -36.08 0.25 5.09
C VAL A 190 -37.24 0.91 4.34
N THR A 191 -37.75 2.04 4.83
CA THR A 191 -38.82 2.78 4.16
C THR A 191 -38.39 3.27 2.78
N GLN A 192 -37.17 3.82 2.66
CA GLN A 192 -36.61 4.24 1.38
C GLN A 192 -36.45 3.07 0.40
N PHE A 193 -36.06 1.89 0.90
CA PHE A 193 -35.94 0.67 0.11
C PHE A 193 -37.30 0.20 -0.40
N LEU A 194 -38.32 0.10 0.46
CA LEU A 194 -39.66 -0.32 0.06
C LEU A 194 -40.27 0.62 -0.98
N ALA A 195 -39.99 1.93 -0.90
CA ALA A 195 -40.43 2.91 -1.90
C ALA A 195 -39.81 2.71 -3.30
N CYS A 196 -38.79 1.85 -3.45
CA CYS A 196 -38.25 1.47 -4.76
C CYS A 196 -39.08 0.36 -5.44
N ILE A 197 -40.02 -0.26 -4.71
CA ILE A 197 -40.82 -1.40 -5.16
C ILE A 197 -42.29 -0.98 -5.11
N PRO A 198 -42.87 -0.51 -6.23
CA PRO A 198 -44.23 0.04 -6.27
C PRO A 198 -45.31 -1.00 -5.94
N ASP A 199 -44.99 -2.29 -6.08
CA ASP A 199 -45.91 -3.41 -5.81
C ASP A 199 -46.09 -3.71 -4.31
N ILE A 200 -45.33 -3.06 -3.43
CA ILE A 200 -45.46 -3.19 -1.98
C ILE A 200 -46.39 -2.08 -1.46
N ASP A 201 -47.42 -2.45 -0.67
CA ASP A 201 -48.19 -1.48 0.10
C ASP A 201 -47.48 -1.24 1.46
N PRO A 202 -46.81 -0.09 1.65
CA PRO A 202 -46.09 0.20 2.88
C PRO A 202 -47.02 0.31 4.10
N ASN A 203 -48.33 0.57 3.93
CA ASN A 203 -49.27 0.69 5.04
C ASN A 203 -49.62 -0.67 5.66
N GLY A 204 -49.48 -1.77 4.90
CA GLY A 204 -49.67 -3.14 5.39
C GLY A 204 -48.43 -3.72 6.11
N LEU A 205 -47.33 -2.96 6.15
CA LEU A 205 -46.07 -3.35 6.73
C LEU A 205 -45.81 -2.52 8.00
N PRO A 206 -46.00 -3.07 9.21
CA PRO A 206 -45.88 -2.28 10.43
C PRO A 206 -44.48 -1.68 10.56
N THR A 207 -44.42 -0.40 10.92
CA THR A 207 -43.18 0.31 11.25
C THR A 207 -42.51 -0.41 12.41
N VAL A 208 -41.27 -0.87 12.21
CA VAL A 208 -40.50 -1.40 13.33
C VAL A 208 -40.08 -0.19 14.16
N SER A 209 -40.62 -0.06 15.37
CA SER A 209 -39.88 0.66 16.40
C SER A 209 -38.59 -0.13 16.59
N GLU A 210 -37.44 0.41 16.19
CA GLU A 210 -36.14 -0.27 16.25
C GLU A 210 -35.68 -0.64 17.69
N SER A 211 -36.53 -0.46 18.69
CA SER A 211 -36.34 -0.90 20.06
C SER A 211 -36.70 -2.38 20.25
N THR A 212 -35.93 -3.28 19.64
CA THR A 212 -35.59 -4.55 20.28
C THR A 212 -34.08 -4.63 20.36
N ALA A 213 -33.59 -4.01 21.44
CA ALA A 213 -32.20 -3.98 21.85
C ALA A 213 -31.73 -5.37 22.33
N GLU A 214 -31.67 -6.35 21.44
CA GLU A 214 -30.96 -7.61 21.64
C GLU A 214 -30.29 -8.02 20.32
N GLY A 215 -29.19 -7.31 20.03
CA GLY A 215 -28.37 -7.58 18.84
C GLY A 215 -27.82 -6.30 18.23
N LYS A 216 -26.99 -5.55 18.96
CA LYS A 216 -26.09 -4.52 18.39
C LYS A 216 -25.16 -5.17 17.37
N THR A 217 -25.65 -5.39 16.16
CA THR A 217 -24.88 -5.96 15.09
C THR A 217 -24.14 -4.85 14.38
N ASN A 218 -22.81 -4.95 14.38
CA ASN A 218 -21.90 -4.12 13.62
C ASN A 218 -21.97 -2.61 13.89
N ALA A 219 -22.19 -2.19 15.13
CA ALA A 219 -21.91 -0.80 15.51
C ALA A 219 -20.47 -0.43 15.11
N ALA A 220 -20.31 0.74 14.49
CA ALA A 220 -18.99 1.27 14.16
C ALA A 220 -18.16 1.37 15.45
N LEU A 221 -16.92 0.90 15.41
CA LEU A 221 -16.01 1.09 16.55
C LEU A 221 -15.64 2.56 16.64
N GLY A 222 -15.49 3.05 17.88
CA GLY A 222 -14.95 4.38 18.09
C GLY A 222 -13.44 4.42 17.83
N PHE A 223 -12.90 5.64 17.83
CA PHE A 223 -11.54 5.94 17.42
C PHE A 223 -10.51 5.14 18.22
N LYS A 224 -10.69 5.00 19.54
CA LYS A 224 -9.72 4.31 20.40
C LYS A 224 -9.72 2.80 20.13
N ALA A 225 -10.90 2.18 20.10
CA ALA A 225 -11.03 0.76 19.80
C ALA A 225 -10.51 0.45 18.39
N LEU A 226 -10.86 1.28 17.41
CA LEU A 226 -10.42 1.10 16.03
C LEU A 226 -8.90 1.23 15.89
N THR A 227 -8.30 2.23 16.54
CA THR A 227 -6.84 2.41 16.58
C THR A 227 -6.15 1.22 17.25
N ALA A 228 -6.67 0.75 18.39
CA ALA A 228 -6.13 -0.41 19.09
C ALA A 228 -6.21 -1.69 18.23
N ILE A 229 -7.35 -1.94 17.57
CA ILE A 229 -7.51 -3.08 16.66
C ILE A 229 -6.53 -3.02 15.49
N ARG A 230 -6.35 -1.85 14.86
CA ARG A 230 -5.36 -1.70 13.78
C ARG A 230 -3.95 -2.06 14.22
N LEU A 231 -3.55 -1.62 15.41
CA LEU A 231 -2.22 -1.92 15.96
C LEU A 231 -2.06 -3.43 16.23
N VAL A 232 -3.07 -4.09 16.82
CA VAL A 232 -2.96 -5.53 17.09
C VAL A 232 -3.14 -6.40 15.86
N ASN A 233 -3.77 -5.92 14.78
CA ASN A 233 -3.91 -6.66 13.52
C ASN A 233 -2.57 -7.09 12.93
N GLY A 234 -1.47 -6.38 13.22
CA GLY A 234 -0.12 -6.74 12.78
C GLY A 234 0.51 -7.93 13.52
N THR A 235 -0.16 -8.50 14.55
CA THR A 235 0.42 -9.56 15.40
C THR A 235 0.12 -10.99 14.94
N ASN A 236 -0.71 -11.15 13.90
CA ASN A 236 -1.02 -12.42 13.20
C ASN A 236 -1.24 -13.66 14.13
N SER A 237 -2.07 -13.50 15.18
CA SER A 237 -2.39 -14.57 16.14
C SER A 237 -3.69 -15.33 15.79
N GLU A 238 -3.76 -16.63 16.09
CA GLU A 238 -5.01 -17.41 16.00
C GLU A 238 -6.12 -16.87 16.93
N SER A 239 -5.75 -16.13 17.99
CA SER A 239 -6.69 -15.52 18.95
C SER A 239 -7.23 -14.14 18.53
N MET A 240 -6.89 -13.66 17.32
CA MET A 240 -7.27 -12.31 16.86
C MET A 240 -8.77 -12.00 16.92
N PRO A 241 -9.70 -12.89 16.53
CA PRO A 241 -11.13 -12.62 16.66
C PRO A 241 -11.57 -12.40 18.11
N GLN A 242 -10.98 -13.13 19.07
CA GLN A 242 -11.25 -12.97 20.50
C GLN A 242 -10.75 -11.61 20.99
N LEU A 243 -9.50 -11.27 20.67
CA LEU A 243 -8.86 -10.02 21.07
C LEU A 243 -9.61 -8.80 20.52
N ARG A 244 -10.03 -8.82 19.26
CA ARG A 244 -10.87 -7.74 18.68
C ARG A 244 -12.16 -7.53 19.45
N ARG A 245 -12.83 -8.62 19.86
CA ARG A 245 -14.06 -8.55 20.68
C ARG A 245 -13.78 -7.96 22.06
N GLU A 246 -12.68 -8.32 22.69
CA GLU A 246 -12.29 -7.80 24.01
C GLU A 246 -11.93 -6.31 23.95
N ILE A 247 -11.16 -5.88 22.95
CA ILE A 247 -10.85 -4.47 22.71
C ILE A 247 -12.15 -3.67 22.48
N ALA A 248 -13.03 -4.15 21.60
CA ALA A 248 -14.30 -3.50 21.34
C ALA A 248 -15.16 -3.34 22.61
N ARG A 249 -15.20 -4.37 23.47
CA ARG A 249 -15.90 -4.31 24.76
C ARG A 249 -15.25 -3.34 25.74
N ALA A 250 -13.91 -3.30 25.80
CA ALA A 250 -13.17 -2.45 26.75
C ALA A 250 -13.43 -0.95 26.54
N PHE A 251 -13.68 -0.53 25.30
CA PHE A 251 -13.97 0.86 24.96
C PHE A 251 -15.47 1.17 24.82
N GLN A 252 -16.34 0.16 24.94
CA GLN A 252 -17.78 0.35 24.78
C GLN A 252 -18.32 1.41 25.76
N GLY A 253 -19.04 2.40 25.24
CA GLY A 253 -19.65 3.48 26.02
C GLY A 253 -18.72 4.62 26.47
N SER A 254 -17.41 4.50 26.24
CA SER A 254 -16.41 5.53 26.57
C SER A 254 -15.55 6.00 25.37
N ASP A 255 -15.78 5.38 24.21
CA ASP A 255 -15.09 5.72 22.97
C ASP A 255 -15.64 6.99 22.30
N ILE A 256 -14.85 7.58 21.42
CA ILE A 256 -15.20 8.73 20.59
C ILE A 256 -15.53 8.22 19.18
N PRO A 257 -16.50 8.78 18.44
CA PRO A 257 -16.72 8.38 17.04
C PRO A 257 -15.42 8.40 16.22
N ALA A 258 -15.20 7.36 15.43
CA ALA A 258 -14.00 7.20 14.60
C ALA A 258 -14.08 8.03 13.30
N LEU A 259 -14.13 9.35 13.44
CA LEU A 259 -13.96 10.26 12.29
C LEU A 259 -12.47 10.42 12.03
N LEU A 260 -12.07 10.08 10.82
CA LEU A 260 -10.69 10.03 10.36
C LEU A 260 -10.38 11.23 9.46
N PHE A 261 -11.39 11.72 8.73
CA PHE A 261 -11.36 13.01 8.07
C PHE A 261 -11.84 14.14 8.99
N ASP A 262 -11.15 15.28 8.92
CA ASP A 262 -11.78 16.58 9.22
C ASP A 262 -12.64 17.07 8.05
N SER A 263 -13.34 18.19 8.23
CA SER A 263 -14.29 18.69 7.23
C SER A 263 -13.64 19.06 5.91
N ASP A 264 -12.43 19.64 5.93
CA ASP A 264 -11.68 19.98 4.73
C ASP A 264 -11.21 18.74 3.97
N GLN A 265 -10.66 17.77 4.68
CA GLN A 265 -10.23 16.50 4.09
C GLN A 265 -11.43 15.74 3.49
N ALA A 266 -12.57 15.71 4.19
CA ALA A 266 -13.78 15.07 3.70
C ALA A 266 -14.31 15.76 2.42
N ARG A 267 -14.35 17.10 2.40
CA ARG A 267 -14.70 17.88 1.20
C ARG A 267 -13.76 17.61 0.04
N SER A 268 -12.45 17.63 0.29
CA SER A 268 -11.43 17.37 -0.73
C SER A 268 -11.55 15.95 -1.30
N PHE A 269 -11.81 14.95 -0.45
CA PHE A 269 -12.03 13.57 -0.89
C PHE A 269 -13.26 13.43 -1.79
N ARG A 270 -14.40 14.04 -1.41
CA ARG A 270 -15.61 14.05 -2.24
C ARG A 270 -15.40 14.75 -3.58
N ALA A 271 -14.65 15.84 -3.61
CA ALA A 271 -14.40 16.62 -4.81
C ALA A 271 -13.77 15.80 -5.95
N ARG A 272 -13.04 14.72 -5.63
CA ARG A 272 -12.47 13.77 -6.60
C ARG A 272 -13.54 13.16 -7.51
N PHE A 273 -14.77 13.02 -7.02
CA PHE A 273 -15.88 12.35 -7.71
C PHE A 273 -16.96 13.33 -8.19
N ALA A 274 -16.75 14.64 -8.07
CA ALA A 274 -17.77 15.66 -8.29
C ALA A 274 -18.43 15.57 -9.68
N SER A 275 -17.62 15.40 -10.73
CA SER A 275 -18.12 15.30 -12.12
C SER A 275 -18.97 14.04 -12.35
N SER A 276 -18.50 12.88 -11.84
CA SER A 276 -19.23 11.61 -11.94
C SER A 276 -20.52 11.64 -11.11
N ASN A 277 -20.45 12.15 -9.87
CA ASN A 277 -21.62 12.33 -9.01
C ASN A 277 -22.68 13.24 -9.66
N LEU A 278 -22.26 14.34 -10.29
CA LEU A 278 -23.17 15.23 -10.99
C LEU A 278 -23.92 14.52 -12.13
N ALA A 279 -23.20 13.72 -12.92
CA ALA A 279 -23.79 12.94 -14.01
C ALA A 279 -24.74 11.85 -13.47
N PHE A 280 -24.32 11.10 -12.46
CA PHE A 280 -25.11 10.07 -11.81
C PHE A 280 -26.40 10.62 -11.19
N THR A 281 -26.32 11.68 -10.40
CA THR A 281 -27.47 12.26 -9.69
C THR A 281 -28.46 12.90 -10.66
N LYS A 282 -27.97 13.64 -11.65
CA LYS A 282 -28.80 14.18 -12.72
C LYS A 282 -29.58 13.09 -13.45
N ARG A 283 -28.97 11.91 -13.66
CA ARG A 283 -29.60 10.80 -14.37
C ARG A 283 -30.64 10.05 -13.52
N TYR A 284 -30.30 9.70 -12.28
CA TYR A 284 -31.08 8.74 -11.51
C TYR A 284 -31.80 9.31 -10.28
N ILE A 285 -31.38 10.48 -9.80
CA ILE A 285 -31.99 11.16 -8.64
C ILE A 285 -32.91 12.30 -9.11
N GLY A 286 -32.63 12.87 -10.29
CA GLY A 286 -33.43 13.93 -10.92
C GLY A 286 -32.91 15.34 -10.64
N GLU A 287 -32.14 15.51 -9.57
CA GLU A 287 -31.42 16.75 -9.24
C GLU A 287 -29.92 16.52 -9.43
N GLY A 288 -29.26 17.33 -10.28
CA GLY A 288 -27.83 17.23 -10.49
C GLY A 288 -27.06 17.87 -9.34
N THR A 289 -26.41 17.05 -8.51
CA THR A 289 -25.52 17.49 -7.44
C THR A 289 -24.19 16.72 -7.44
N ALA A 290 -23.10 17.44 -7.20
CA ALA A 290 -21.78 16.84 -7.01
C ALA A 290 -21.59 16.28 -5.59
N ASP A 291 -22.28 16.85 -4.60
CA ASP A 291 -22.27 16.38 -3.21
C ASP A 291 -23.56 15.60 -2.94
N LEU A 292 -23.41 14.31 -2.62
CA LEU A 292 -24.53 13.42 -2.34
C LEU A 292 -25.20 13.73 -0.98
N GLY A 293 -24.52 14.44 -0.08
CA GLY A 293 -25.06 14.77 1.24
C GLY A 293 -25.25 13.54 2.14
N GLY A 294 -26.27 13.56 2.99
CA GLY A 294 -26.69 12.43 3.82
C GLY A 294 -25.64 11.96 4.85
N ARG A 295 -24.94 12.91 5.49
CA ARG A 295 -23.84 12.64 6.42
C ARG A 295 -24.34 12.50 7.85
N ARG A 296 -23.72 11.60 8.63
CA ARG A 296 -24.15 11.36 10.02
C ARG A 296 -23.83 12.53 10.96
N PHE A 297 -22.75 13.26 10.66
CA PHE A 297 -22.28 14.41 11.42
C PHE A 297 -22.19 15.62 10.49
N SER A 298 -22.55 16.80 11.00
CA SER A 298 -22.26 18.06 10.31
C SER A 298 -20.74 18.29 10.23
N ASP A 299 -20.31 19.23 9.38
CA ASP A 299 -18.89 19.60 9.28
C ASP A 299 -18.38 20.16 10.63
N GLU A 300 -19.19 20.94 11.34
CA GLU A 300 -18.88 21.46 12.68
C GLU A 300 -18.76 20.35 13.73
N GLU A 301 -19.70 19.40 13.73
CA GLU A 301 -19.66 18.24 14.64
C GLU A 301 -18.44 17.36 14.35
N ARG A 302 -18.13 17.14 13.06
CA ARG A 302 -16.96 16.40 12.60
C ARG A 302 -15.68 17.04 13.13
N ASP A 303 -15.51 18.34 12.94
CA ASP A 303 -14.31 19.05 13.39
C ASP A 303 -14.19 19.08 14.91
N ALA A 304 -15.31 19.22 15.63
CA ALA A 304 -15.32 19.12 17.10
C ALA A 304 -14.90 17.72 17.57
N ILE A 305 -15.36 16.65 16.91
CA ILE A 305 -14.94 15.27 17.20
C ILE A 305 -13.45 15.08 16.88
N ARG A 306 -12.97 15.58 15.73
CA ARG A 306 -11.55 15.50 15.35
C ARG A 306 -10.66 16.27 16.31
N GLN A 307 -11.11 17.39 16.84
CA GLN A 307 -10.38 18.10 17.88
C GLN A 307 -10.26 17.26 19.16
N ARG A 308 -11.36 16.65 19.62
CA ARG A 308 -11.33 15.73 20.77
C ARG A 308 -10.39 14.54 20.54
N VAL A 309 -10.29 14.05 19.30
CA VAL A 309 -9.33 13.00 18.93
C VAL A 309 -7.88 13.50 19.03
N ARG A 310 -7.57 14.70 18.52
CA ARG A 310 -6.24 15.32 18.64
C ARG A 310 -5.83 15.53 20.11
N ASP A 311 -6.78 15.94 20.95
CA ASP A 311 -6.56 16.19 22.37
C ASP A 311 -6.22 14.91 23.18
N LEU A 312 -6.51 13.71 22.65
CA LEU A 312 -6.12 12.45 23.29
C LEU A 312 -4.60 12.22 23.34
N ARG A 313 -3.78 13.03 22.64
CA ARG A 313 -2.31 12.88 22.56
C ARG A 313 -1.82 11.46 22.23
N LEU A 314 -2.65 10.69 21.51
CA LEU A 314 -2.31 9.36 20.99
C LEU A 314 -1.48 9.42 19.69
N THR A 315 -1.31 10.62 19.14
CA THR A 315 -0.31 10.94 18.11
C THR A 315 0.95 11.42 18.82
N GLY A 316 2.06 10.70 18.66
CA GLY A 316 3.35 11.04 19.26
C GLY A 316 3.79 12.45 18.89
N SER A 317 3.59 13.38 19.81
CA SER A 317 4.22 14.69 19.87
C SER A 317 4.78 14.80 21.27
N SER A 318 6.08 14.53 21.40
CA SER A 318 6.87 14.82 22.59
C SER A 318 7.08 16.33 22.66
N ASN A 319 6.17 17.05 23.30
CA ASN A 319 6.46 18.38 23.81
C ASN A 319 6.64 18.29 25.33
N SER A 320 7.90 18.21 25.74
CA SER A 320 8.35 18.52 27.10
C SER A 320 8.09 20.01 27.37
N PRO A 321 7.48 20.42 28.49
CA PRO A 321 7.42 21.83 28.85
C PRO A 321 8.80 22.28 29.34
N SER A 322 9.30 23.34 28.74
CA SER A 322 10.46 24.09 29.18
C SER A 322 10.23 24.67 30.58
N SER A 323 11.23 24.49 31.44
CA SER A 323 11.34 25.14 32.74
C SER A 323 11.62 26.64 32.55
N ALA A 324 10.70 27.49 32.99
CA ALA A 324 11.00 28.88 33.31
C ALA A 324 10.49 29.13 34.74
N GLY A 325 11.43 29.31 35.66
CA GLY A 325 11.13 29.70 37.03
C GLY A 325 10.72 31.16 37.12
N THR A 326 9.73 31.45 37.95
CA THR A 326 9.65 32.69 38.71
C THR A 326 8.97 32.40 40.04
N SER A 327 9.56 32.96 41.10
CA SER A 327 9.23 32.85 42.50
C SER A 327 8.11 33.81 42.91
N GLY A 328 7.29 33.39 43.88
CA GLY A 328 6.38 34.27 44.62
C GLY A 328 5.38 33.47 45.48
N PRO A 329 5.34 33.64 46.82
CA PRO A 329 4.49 32.85 47.70
C PRO A 329 3.08 33.46 47.80
N VAL A 330 2.07 32.69 48.17
CA VAL A 330 0.98 33.05 49.13
C VAL A 330 -0.09 31.94 49.24
N ALA A 331 -0.31 31.56 50.51
CA ALA A 331 -1.52 31.12 51.21
C ALA A 331 -2.41 29.95 50.70
N SER A 332 -2.57 29.02 51.64
CA SER A 332 -3.57 27.98 51.80
C SER A 332 -5.01 28.49 52.05
N ALA A 333 -6.01 27.89 51.40
CA ALA A 333 -7.27 27.44 52.01
C ALA A 333 -8.10 26.57 51.02
N PRO A 334 -8.96 25.66 51.50
CA PRO A 334 -9.39 24.47 50.76
C PRO A 334 -10.78 24.60 50.15
N SER A 335 -11.04 23.96 49.00
CA SER A 335 -12.39 23.45 48.73
C SER A 335 -12.37 22.24 47.80
N GLN A 336 -13.12 21.24 48.24
CA GLN A 336 -13.39 19.99 47.59
C GLN A 336 -14.13 20.22 46.26
N ASN A 337 -13.63 19.61 45.18
CA ASN A 337 -14.51 19.02 44.18
C ASN A 337 -13.85 17.78 43.62
N ALA A 338 -14.39 16.64 44.05
CA ALA A 338 -14.00 15.32 43.61
C ALA A 338 -14.20 15.19 42.10
N ARG A 339 -13.11 15.02 41.36
CA ARG A 339 -13.11 14.27 40.10
C ARG A 339 -12.37 12.96 40.36
N LEU A 340 -13.14 11.88 40.46
CA LEU A 340 -12.63 10.51 40.41
C LEU A 340 -11.83 10.31 39.11
N PRO A 341 -10.68 9.62 39.14
CA PRO A 341 -9.90 9.36 37.94
C PRO A 341 -10.56 8.24 37.13
N ASN A 342 -10.98 8.55 35.90
CA ASN A 342 -11.56 7.59 34.96
C ASN A 342 -10.44 6.73 34.31
N ASN A 343 -9.64 6.05 35.13
CA ASN A 343 -8.49 5.23 34.74
C ASN A 343 -8.83 3.75 34.51
N GLY A 344 -10.10 3.34 34.69
CA GLY A 344 -10.54 1.96 34.58
C GLY A 344 -10.22 1.28 33.24
N PRO A 345 -10.57 1.87 32.08
CA PRO A 345 -10.31 1.26 30.77
C PRO A 345 -8.80 1.18 30.45
N MET A 346 -8.04 2.20 30.85
CA MET A 346 -6.60 2.27 30.62
C MET A 346 -5.83 1.27 31.49
N GLN A 347 -6.26 1.07 32.74
CA GLN A 347 -5.69 0.02 33.61
C GLN A 347 -6.05 -1.37 33.12
N MET A 348 -7.28 -1.58 32.64
CA MET A 348 -7.70 -2.86 32.08
C MET A 348 -6.94 -3.18 30.78
N PHE A 349 -6.73 -2.18 29.90
CA PHE A 349 -5.89 -2.30 28.72
C PHE A 349 -4.42 -2.58 29.07
N LYS A 350 -3.84 -1.84 30.04
CA LYS A 350 -2.48 -2.11 30.53
C LYS A 350 -2.34 -3.51 31.13
N ALA A 351 -3.35 -3.99 31.87
CA ALA A 351 -3.38 -5.33 32.46
C ALA A 351 -3.56 -6.44 31.40
N LEU A 352 -4.29 -6.16 30.32
CA LEU A 352 -4.43 -7.07 29.17
C LEU A 352 -3.12 -7.13 28.38
N VAL A 353 -2.51 -5.98 28.10
CA VAL A 353 -1.21 -5.84 27.42
C VAL A 353 -0.07 -6.49 28.23
N SER A 354 -0.09 -6.39 29.56
CA SER A 354 0.93 -7.02 30.42
C SER A 354 0.80 -8.54 30.55
N ARG A 355 -0.32 -9.12 30.09
CA ARG A 355 -0.58 -10.58 30.10
C ARG A 355 -0.38 -11.24 28.74
N LEU A 356 -0.27 -10.44 27.68
CA LEU A 356 0.22 -10.91 26.40
C LEU A 356 1.71 -11.22 26.55
N PRO A 357 2.24 -12.27 25.88
CA PRO A 357 3.68 -12.38 25.68
C PRO A 357 4.17 -11.03 25.15
N VAL A 358 5.35 -10.55 25.58
CA VAL A 358 5.90 -9.28 25.07
C VAL A 358 6.05 -9.38 23.55
N VAL A 359 5.02 -8.96 22.81
CA VAL A 359 5.02 -8.88 21.35
C VAL A 359 5.69 -7.56 21.04
N ARG A 360 6.97 -7.64 20.65
CA ARG A 360 7.61 -6.54 19.93
C ARG A 360 6.76 -6.28 18.68
N ASP A 361 6.32 -5.04 18.46
CA ASP A 361 5.88 -4.57 17.14
C ASP A 361 6.86 -5.13 16.11
N LYS A 362 6.43 -5.92 15.13
CA LYS A 362 7.33 -6.32 14.05
C LYS A 362 6.71 -6.05 12.69
N PHE A 363 6.61 -4.77 12.37
CA PHE A 363 7.08 -4.41 11.02
C PHE A 363 8.51 -4.94 10.88
N PRO A 364 8.90 -5.52 9.73
CA PRO A 364 10.22 -6.12 9.60
C PRO A 364 11.30 -5.08 9.95
N SER A 365 12.28 -5.44 10.78
CA SER A 365 13.42 -4.54 11.00
C SER A 365 14.23 -4.41 9.70
N VAL A 366 14.70 -3.19 9.42
CA VAL A 366 15.45 -2.86 8.20
C VAL A 366 16.86 -2.40 8.55
N GLU A 367 17.83 -2.88 7.79
CA GLU A 367 19.22 -2.43 7.84
C GLU A 367 19.71 -1.99 6.45
N PHE A 368 20.19 -0.75 6.34
CA PHE A 368 20.81 -0.22 5.14
C PHE A 368 22.33 -0.41 5.21
N ARG A 369 22.94 -0.99 4.17
CA ARG A 369 24.40 -1.25 4.10
C ARG A 369 25.05 -0.44 3.00
N LEU A 370 25.94 0.47 3.38
CA LEU A 370 26.57 1.46 2.47
C LEU A 370 28.08 1.21 2.34
N PRO A 371 28.63 1.16 1.12
CA PRO A 371 30.07 1.14 0.90
C PRO A 371 30.64 2.57 0.99
N ILE A 372 31.66 2.78 1.82
CA ILE A 372 32.31 4.09 1.96
C ILE A 372 33.83 3.98 2.10
N SER A 373 34.53 5.05 1.75
CA SER A 373 35.84 5.38 2.27
C SER A 373 35.70 6.36 3.46
N PRO A 374 36.65 6.38 4.41
CA PRO A 374 36.59 7.23 5.62
C PRO A 374 36.91 8.72 5.34
N THR A 375 36.22 9.29 4.35
CA THR A 375 36.41 10.65 3.84
C THR A 375 35.21 11.53 4.16
N ASP A 376 35.44 12.85 4.22
CA ASP A 376 34.36 13.81 4.50
C ASP A 376 33.30 13.83 3.39
N THR A 377 33.71 13.56 2.14
CA THR A 377 32.79 13.41 0.99
C THR A 377 31.78 12.29 1.24
N ASP A 378 32.25 11.11 1.63
CA ASP A 378 31.39 9.95 1.86
C ASP A 378 30.52 10.12 3.08
N MET A 379 31.06 10.69 4.16
CA MET A 379 30.28 10.99 5.35
C MET A 379 29.20 12.04 5.10
N ARG A 380 29.45 13.01 4.21
CA ARG A 380 28.41 13.95 3.75
C ARG A 380 27.31 13.24 2.98
N MET A 381 27.66 12.34 2.07
CA MET A 381 26.70 11.55 1.30
C MET A 381 25.86 10.64 2.21
N VAL A 382 26.48 9.90 3.13
CA VAL A 382 25.78 9.08 4.13
C VAL A 382 24.81 9.92 4.96
N ARG A 383 25.25 11.11 5.42
CA ARG A 383 24.38 12.00 6.19
C ARG A 383 23.18 12.48 5.38
N ILE A 384 23.39 12.92 4.13
CA ILE A 384 22.32 13.33 3.23
C ILE A 384 21.35 12.17 2.99
N PHE A 385 21.85 10.97 2.71
CA PHE A 385 21.03 9.78 2.50
C PHE A 385 20.17 9.46 3.74
N MET A 386 20.79 9.34 4.92
CA MET A 386 20.08 9.07 6.17
C MET A 386 18.99 10.11 6.46
N GLU A 387 19.29 11.38 6.28
CA GLU A 387 18.35 12.45 6.53
C GLU A 387 17.25 12.50 5.49
N SER A 388 17.56 12.19 4.23
CA SER A 388 16.56 12.06 3.17
C SER A 388 15.52 10.99 3.48
N ILE A 389 15.91 9.87 4.12
CA ILE A 389 14.97 8.87 4.65
C ILE A 389 14.10 9.48 5.76
N GLN A 390 14.68 10.26 6.68
CA GLN A 390 13.92 10.92 7.74
C GLN A 390 12.94 11.97 7.21
N VAL A 391 13.26 12.65 6.10
CA VAL A 391 12.36 13.62 5.46
C VAL A 391 11.27 12.92 4.65
N PHE A 392 11.64 12.00 3.76
CA PHE A 392 10.75 11.50 2.71
C PHE A 392 10.39 10.02 2.80
N GLY A 393 11.18 9.21 3.50
CA GLY A 393 10.96 7.77 3.61
C GLY A 393 9.68 7.40 4.38
N GLY A 394 9.22 6.17 4.17
CA GLY A 394 8.10 5.60 4.89
C GLY A 394 8.43 5.21 6.34
N PRO A 395 7.42 4.84 7.15
CA PRO A 395 7.60 4.48 8.56
C PRO A 395 8.61 3.35 8.81
N LEU A 396 8.75 2.41 7.88
CA LEU A 396 9.67 1.28 7.97
C LEU A 396 11.10 1.75 7.73
N ALA A 397 11.36 2.43 6.61
CA ALA A 397 12.67 2.98 6.29
C ALA A 397 13.18 3.93 7.39
N LYS A 398 12.29 4.77 7.95
CA LYS A 398 12.62 5.72 9.04
C LYS A 398 13.12 5.07 10.33
N ARG A 399 12.72 3.83 10.59
CA ARG A 399 13.16 3.03 11.76
C ARG A 399 14.38 2.18 11.46
N GLY A 400 14.84 2.17 10.21
CA GLY A 400 15.98 1.37 9.80
C GLY A 400 17.26 1.82 10.49
N ARG A 401 18.18 0.87 10.67
CA ARG A 401 19.56 1.14 11.06
C ARG A 401 20.48 1.12 9.86
N PHE A 402 21.68 1.65 10.03
CA PHE A 402 22.65 1.85 8.97
C PHE A 402 23.96 1.19 9.36
N VAL A 403 24.59 0.51 8.42
CA VAL A 403 25.95 -0.02 8.58
C VAL A 403 26.78 0.43 7.38
N CYS A 404 27.87 1.11 7.66
CA CYS A 404 28.83 1.52 6.64
C CYS A 404 29.97 0.50 6.59
N SER A 405 30.15 -0.17 5.45
CA SER A 405 31.36 -0.96 5.17
C SER A 405 32.47 0.00 4.71
N VAL A 406 33.49 0.15 5.55
CA VAL A 406 34.53 1.18 5.44
C VAL A 406 35.80 0.58 4.84
N GLY A 407 36.22 1.08 3.70
CA GLY A 407 37.42 0.65 3.00
C GLY A 407 38.49 1.73 2.90
N ALA A 408 39.66 1.45 3.46
CA ALA A 408 40.91 2.17 3.24
C ALA A 408 42.13 1.30 3.59
N ASP A 409 43.29 1.57 2.99
CA ASP A 409 44.56 0.91 3.35
C ASP A 409 45.22 1.59 4.56
N GLU A 410 44.47 1.73 5.65
CA GLU A 410 44.92 2.32 6.91
C GLU A 410 44.37 1.55 8.11
N GLU A 411 44.89 1.84 9.30
CA GLU A 411 44.39 1.21 10.54
C GLU A 411 43.00 1.79 10.90
N PRO A 412 42.04 0.94 11.32
CA PRO A 412 40.74 1.40 11.77
C PRO A 412 40.83 2.44 12.89
N PHE A 413 40.02 3.49 12.79
CA PHE A 413 39.87 4.51 13.84
C PHE A 413 38.40 4.81 14.11
N ASP A 414 38.13 5.44 15.25
CA ASP A 414 36.76 5.71 15.70
C ASP A 414 36.10 6.84 14.88
N LEU A 415 35.33 6.42 13.87
CA LEU A 415 34.53 7.32 13.05
C LEU A 415 33.39 7.99 13.84
N LYS A 416 32.88 7.39 14.91
CA LYS A 416 31.89 8.03 15.79
C LYS A 416 32.52 9.12 16.65
N ALA A 417 33.79 8.98 17.00
CA ALA A 417 34.55 10.05 17.65
C ALA A 417 34.82 11.20 16.68
N LYS A 418 35.24 10.91 15.43
CA LYS A 418 35.54 11.92 14.40
C LYS A 418 34.28 12.68 13.92
N TYR A 419 33.17 11.97 13.72
CA TYR A 419 31.92 12.54 13.20
C TYR A 419 30.84 12.53 14.29
N GLU A 420 30.82 13.56 15.13
CA GLU A 420 29.97 13.65 16.32
C GLU A 420 28.47 13.43 16.04
N TRP A 421 27.97 13.86 14.88
CA TRP A 421 26.57 13.69 14.47
C TRP A 421 26.11 12.22 14.41
N THR A 422 27.05 11.27 14.37
CA THR A 422 26.76 9.83 14.28
C THR A 422 26.50 9.18 15.64
N ARG A 423 26.91 9.79 16.77
CA ARG A 423 26.95 9.14 18.10
C ARG A 423 25.57 8.69 18.61
N GLU A 424 24.53 9.45 18.33
CA GLU A 424 23.15 9.19 18.78
C GLU A 424 22.26 8.69 17.63
N ARG A 425 22.84 8.38 16.48
CA ARG A 425 22.12 7.91 15.30
C ARG A 425 22.29 6.39 15.16
N PRO A 426 21.31 5.68 14.54
CA PRO A 426 21.38 4.23 14.38
C PRO A 426 22.33 3.85 13.23
N ILE A 427 23.59 4.28 13.30
CA ILE A 427 24.64 4.02 12.31
C ILE A 427 25.84 3.36 12.98
N ASP A 428 26.37 2.31 12.35
CA ASP A 428 27.59 1.61 12.76
C ASP A 428 28.59 1.53 11.59
N PHE A 429 29.86 1.35 11.93
CA PHE A 429 30.96 1.29 10.96
C PHE A 429 31.66 -0.06 11.07
N HIS A 430 31.65 -0.80 9.97
CA HIS A 430 32.34 -2.07 9.81
C HIS A 430 33.55 -1.86 8.91
N TRP A 431 34.76 -2.01 9.45
CA TRP A 431 35.98 -1.86 8.65
C TRP A 431 36.27 -3.15 7.90
N VAL A 432 36.40 -3.04 6.58
CA VAL A 432 36.85 -4.14 5.72
C VAL A 432 38.26 -4.56 6.17
N ASP A 433 38.52 -5.87 6.21
CA ASP A 433 39.87 -6.37 6.47
C ASP A 433 40.90 -5.71 5.53
N ARG A 434 41.99 -5.22 6.11
CA ARG A 434 42.98 -4.41 5.40
C ARG A 434 43.65 -5.18 4.25
N ASN A 435 43.88 -6.49 4.40
CA ASN A 435 44.47 -7.29 3.32
C ASN A 435 43.47 -7.52 2.19
N THR A 436 42.20 -7.72 2.53
CA THR A 436 41.09 -7.79 1.58
C THR A 436 40.97 -6.48 0.81
N PHE A 437 41.01 -5.33 1.48
CA PHE A 437 41.01 -4.02 0.83
C PHE A 437 42.24 -3.80 -0.05
N ARG A 438 43.44 -4.25 0.34
CA ARG A 438 44.63 -4.16 -0.54
C ARG A 438 44.49 -4.97 -1.82
N LYS A 439 43.83 -6.13 -1.75
CA LYS A 439 43.62 -7.01 -2.91
C LYS A 439 42.53 -6.47 -3.84
N TRP A 440 41.40 -6.06 -3.28
CA TRP A 440 40.18 -5.75 -4.05
C TRP A 440 39.83 -4.27 -4.09
N THR A 441 40.57 -3.43 -3.37
CA THR A 441 40.37 -1.98 -3.27
C THR A 441 38.94 -1.62 -2.85
N TYR A 442 38.33 -0.61 -3.46
CA TYR A 442 36.98 -0.17 -3.12
C TYR A 442 35.93 -1.27 -3.35
N ASP A 443 36.15 -2.19 -4.29
CA ASP A 443 35.21 -3.30 -4.55
C ASP A 443 35.03 -4.19 -3.31
N ALA A 444 36.04 -4.24 -2.43
CA ALA A 444 35.95 -4.91 -1.14
C ALA A 444 34.79 -4.42 -0.29
N THR A 445 34.55 -3.11 -0.26
CA THR A 445 33.42 -2.51 0.48
C THR A 445 32.06 -2.90 -0.10
N GLY A 446 32.03 -3.31 -1.37
CA GLY A 446 30.81 -3.77 -2.03
C GLY A 446 30.37 -5.13 -1.52
N PHE A 447 31.30 -6.11 -1.51
CA PHE A 447 30.99 -7.49 -1.18
C PHE A 447 31.15 -7.86 0.30
N ASP A 448 32.00 -7.15 1.05
CA ASP A 448 32.15 -7.31 2.50
C ASP A 448 30.82 -7.14 3.24
N ARG A 449 29.93 -6.32 2.66
CA ARG A 449 28.54 -6.15 3.13
C ARG A 449 27.76 -7.47 3.22
N HIS A 450 28.12 -8.55 2.54
CA HIS A 450 27.43 -9.84 2.68
C HIS A 450 27.74 -10.53 4.02
N HIS A 451 28.92 -10.27 4.59
CA HIS A 451 29.45 -10.97 5.77
C HIS A 451 29.20 -10.23 7.09
N ILE A 452 28.58 -9.05 7.03
CA ILE A 452 28.19 -8.29 8.22
C ILE A 452 27.02 -9.00 8.92
N GLU A 453 27.23 -9.38 10.19
CA GLU A 453 26.18 -9.98 11.03
C GLU A 453 25.02 -9.01 11.25
N SER A 454 23.79 -9.53 11.25
CA SER A 454 22.60 -8.72 11.46
C SER A 454 21.45 -9.52 12.05
N ASP A 455 20.63 -8.86 12.84
CA ASP A 455 19.34 -9.33 13.35
C ASP A 455 18.17 -8.63 12.64
N ALA A 456 18.45 -7.91 11.55
CA ALA A 456 17.44 -7.32 10.70
C ALA A 456 16.64 -8.39 9.95
N ASP A 457 15.34 -8.15 9.75
CA ASP A 457 14.48 -9.00 8.93
C ASP A 457 14.74 -8.75 7.43
N VAL A 458 15.02 -7.50 7.05
CA VAL A 458 15.33 -7.06 5.69
C VAL A 458 16.65 -6.27 5.68
N VAL A 459 17.48 -6.53 4.69
CA VAL A 459 18.71 -5.78 4.42
C VAL A 459 18.57 -5.08 3.07
N ALA A 460 19.07 -3.86 2.97
CA ALA A 460 19.13 -3.08 1.74
C ALA A 460 20.58 -2.68 1.46
N PHE A 461 21.16 -3.23 0.40
CA PHE A 461 22.43 -2.76 -0.15
C PHE A 461 22.14 -1.51 -0.97
N VAL A 462 22.74 -0.41 -0.55
CA VAL A 462 22.52 0.89 -1.18
C VAL A 462 23.84 1.64 -1.37
N ASP A 463 23.95 2.39 -2.45
CA ASP A 463 25.09 3.29 -2.65
C ASP A 463 25.02 4.50 -1.70
N ALA A 464 26.18 5.10 -1.41
CA ALA A 464 26.24 6.32 -0.60
C ALA A 464 25.67 7.54 -1.33
N ASP A 465 25.77 7.61 -2.66
CA ASP A 465 25.39 8.77 -3.48
C ASP A 465 23.91 8.74 -3.91
N LEU A 466 23.03 8.41 -2.97
CA LEU A 466 21.59 8.39 -3.17
C LEU A 466 20.87 9.54 -2.46
N LEU A 467 19.74 9.95 -3.01
CA LEU A 467 18.78 10.83 -2.35
C LEU A 467 17.39 10.19 -2.35
N VAL A 468 16.87 9.86 -1.18
CA VAL A 468 15.46 9.45 -1.02
C VAL A 468 14.58 10.68 -1.17
N ALA A 469 13.57 10.61 -2.04
CA ALA A 469 12.66 11.69 -2.41
C ALA A 469 11.19 11.36 -2.17
N GLY A 470 10.87 10.11 -1.83
CA GLY A 470 9.54 9.66 -1.47
C GLY A 470 9.54 8.33 -0.70
N ASP A 471 8.35 7.89 -0.31
CA ASP A 471 8.14 6.62 0.38
C ASP A 471 8.45 5.44 -0.55
N PHE A 472 9.26 4.49 -0.06
CA PHE A 472 9.66 3.26 -0.73
C PHE A 472 9.52 2.03 0.19
N ASP A 473 8.69 2.14 1.25
CA ASP A 473 8.42 1.02 2.16
C ASP A 473 7.77 -0.18 1.46
N ASP A 474 7.14 0.04 0.30
CA ASP A 474 6.52 -0.99 -0.51
C ASP A 474 7.54 -2.03 -1.00
N ILE A 475 8.71 -1.62 -1.53
CA ILE A 475 9.75 -2.58 -1.95
C ILE A 475 10.39 -3.28 -0.74
N LEU A 476 10.51 -2.61 0.41
CA LEU A 476 11.00 -3.22 1.65
C LEU A 476 10.03 -4.31 2.16
N ARG A 477 8.73 -4.03 2.11
CA ARG A 477 7.67 -4.98 2.49
C ARG A 477 7.56 -6.12 1.50
N GLN A 478 7.62 -5.83 0.19
CA GLN A 478 7.56 -6.85 -0.85
C GLN A 478 8.68 -7.87 -0.65
N ALA A 479 9.94 -7.41 -0.53
CA ALA A 479 11.09 -8.29 -0.30
C ALA A 479 10.87 -9.22 0.91
N HIS A 480 10.38 -8.67 2.02
CA HIS A 480 10.06 -9.46 3.22
C HIS A 480 8.91 -10.44 3.02
N GLN A 481 7.82 -10.02 2.39
CA GLN A 481 6.60 -10.82 2.26
C GLN A 481 6.76 -11.95 1.25
N THR A 482 7.43 -11.69 0.13
CA THR A 482 7.62 -12.66 -0.95
C THR A 482 8.88 -13.49 -0.76
N GLN A 483 9.74 -13.12 0.20
CA GLN A 483 11.06 -13.71 0.40
C GLN A 483 11.90 -13.67 -0.89
N THR A 484 11.94 -12.51 -1.53
CA THR A 484 12.57 -12.28 -2.84
C THR A 484 13.64 -11.19 -2.73
N MET A 485 14.74 -11.34 -3.49
CA MET A 485 15.72 -10.29 -3.73
C MET A 485 15.21 -9.35 -4.83
N LEU A 486 15.03 -8.08 -4.49
CA LEU A 486 14.58 -7.04 -5.39
C LEU A 486 15.78 -6.16 -5.76
N GLY A 487 16.04 -5.97 -7.05
CA GLY A 487 17.15 -5.14 -7.50
C GLY A 487 16.80 -4.37 -8.78
N PHE A 488 17.50 -3.27 -9.03
CA PHE A 488 17.31 -2.53 -10.29
C PHE A 488 18.24 -3.08 -11.37
N ILE A 489 17.71 -3.50 -12.53
CA ILE A 489 18.54 -3.99 -13.63
C ILE A 489 19.43 -2.87 -14.18
N ALA A 490 20.74 -3.14 -14.29
CA ALA A 490 21.70 -2.15 -14.75
C ALA A 490 21.36 -1.64 -16.17
N HIS A 491 21.66 -0.37 -16.42
CA HIS A 491 21.34 0.30 -17.69
C HIS A 491 21.98 -0.33 -18.92
N VAL A 492 23.17 -0.91 -18.77
CA VAL A 492 23.91 -1.51 -19.89
C VAL A 492 24.54 -2.82 -19.45
N SER A 493 24.77 -3.69 -20.43
CA SER A 493 25.53 -4.92 -20.23
C SER A 493 26.95 -4.62 -19.72
N PRO A 494 27.51 -5.42 -18.80
CA PRO A 494 28.92 -5.29 -18.41
C PRO A 494 29.87 -5.52 -19.58
N PHE A 495 29.37 -6.14 -20.67
CA PHE A 495 30.10 -6.41 -21.91
C PHE A 495 29.67 -5.47 -23.05
N GLY A 496 28.69 -4.59 -22.82
CA GLY A 496 28.16 -3.66 -23.82
C GLY A 496 29.03 -2.42 -24.02
N PHE A 497 30.34 -2.58 -24.06
CA PHE A 497 31.30 -1.49 -24.26
C PHE A 497 32.15 -1.74 -25.50
N GLN A 498 32.58 -0.67 -26.19
CA GLN A 498 33.37 -0.77 -27.44
C GLN A 498 34.60 -1.68 -27.32
N ARG A 499 35.24 -1.70 -26.14
CA ARG A 499 36.39 -2.57 -25.85
C ARG A 499 36.09 -4.09 -25.91
N PHE A 500 34.82 -4.48 -25.86
CA PHE A 500 34.34 -5.86 -25.92
C PHE A 500 33.66 -6.19 -27.24
N ARG A 501 33.69 -5.27 -28.22
CA ARG A 501 33.08 -5.46 -29.53
C ARG A 501 33.54 -6.78 -30.16
N GLY A 502 32.59 -7.52 -30.74
CA GLY A 502 32.86 -8.79 -31.42
C GLY A 502 32.73 -10.03 -30.53
N THR A 503 32.25 -9.90 -29.29
CA THR A 503 31.81 -11.03 -28.47
C THR A 503 30.48 -10.68 -27.82
N THR A 504 29.47 -11.53 -28.04
CA THR A 504 28.10 -11.30 -27.57
C THR A 504 28.02 -11.38 -26.04
N SER A 505 26.98 -10.78 -25.43
CA SER A 505 26.75 -10.98 -23.99
C SER A 505 26.45 -12.44 -23.67
N GLN A 506 25.79 -13.17 -24.57
CA GLN A 506 25.54 -14.60 -24.41
C GLN A 506 26.85 -15.40 -24.28
N ASP A 507 27.86 -15.10 -25.10
CA ASP A 507 29.15 -15.78 -25.04
C ASP A 507 29.94 -15.42 -23.77
N TRP A 508 29.92 -14.15 -23.36
CA TRP A 508 30.57 -13.74 -22.12
C TRP A 508 29.92 -14.37 -20.89
N TRP A 509 28.59 -14.31 -20.78
CA TRP A 509 27.87 -14.95 -19.68
C TRP A 509 28.15 -16.45 -19.66
N ARG A 510 28.12 -17.13 -20.82
CA ARG A 510 28.44 -18.55 -20.91
C ARG A 510 29.82 -18.88 -20.34
N ARG A 511 30.86 -18.15 -20.75
CA ARG A 511 32.23 -18.34 -20.22
C ARG A 511 32.32 -18.12 -18.71
N ILE A 512 31.61 -17.12 -18.19
CA ILE A 512 31.59 -16.79 -16.77
C ILE A 512 30.90 -17.89 -15.95
N TYR A 513 29.72 -18.36 -16.37
CA TYR A 513 29.03 -19.46 -15.71
C TYR A 513 29.79 -20.79 -15.84
N GLU A 514 30.39 -21.08 -16.99
CA GLU A 514 31.26 -22.25 -17.19
C GLU A 514 32.47 -22.23 -16.23
N ALA A 515 33.15 -21.08 -16.08
CA ALA A 515 34.23 -20.92 -15.10
C ALA A 515 33.75 -21.08 -13.65
N ALA A 516 32.46 -20.79 -13.39
CA ALA A 516 31.79 -21.03 -12.13
C ALA A 516 31.33 -22.48 -11.89
N GLY A 517 31.48 -23.36 -12.89
CA GLY A 517 30.96 -24.73 -12.86
C GLY A 517 29.43 -24.80 -12.91
N LEU A 518 28.77 -23.80 -13.49
CA LEU A 518 27.32 -23.68 -13.59
C LEU A 518 26.87 -23.69 -15.05
N ALA A 519 25.65 -24.16 -15.30
CA ALA A 519 24.99 -23.92 -16.58
C ALA A 519 24.57 -22.45 -16.66
N MET A 520 24.69 -21.84 -17.83
CA MET A 520 24.22 -20.46 -18.03
C MET A 520 22.68 -20.43 -17.99
N PRO A 521 22.08 -19.57 -17.16
CA PRO A 521 20.63 -19.40 -17.14
C PRO A 521 20.13 -18.68 -18.40
N ALA A 522 18.81 -18.69 -18.60
CA ALA A 522 18.20 -17.86 -19.64
C ALA A 522 18.42 -16.38 -19.35
N LEU A 523 18.77 -15.61 -20.39
CA LEU A 523 18.92 -14.16 -20.31
C LEU A 523 17.53 -13.52 -20.47
N THR A 524 16.81 -13.33 -19.37
CA THR A 524 15.40 -12.89 -19.39
C THR A 524 15.20 -11.43 -19.03
N PHE A 525 16.21 -10.77 -18.45
CA PHE A 525 16.10 -9.37 -18.01
C PHE A 525 16.65 -8.44 -19.08
N GLU A 526 15.86 -7.45 -19.48
CA GLU A 526 16.29 -6.41 -20.42
C GLU A 526 17.03 -5.29 -19.69
N HIS A 527 18.18 -4.88 -20.21
CA HIS A 527 18.89 -3.73 -19.69
C HIS A 527 18.07 -2.45 -19.80
N THR A 528 18.01 -1.69 -18.71
CA THR A 528 17.12 -0.51 -18.61
C THR A 528 17.51 0.65 -19.51
N GLY A 529 18.72 0.66 -20.06
CA GLY A 529 19.16 1.64 -21.06
C GLY A 529 18.99 1.17 -22.50
N TRP A 530 18.40 0.00 -22.74
CA TRP A 530 18.11 -0.48 -24.08
C TRP A 530 17.14 0.46 -24.80
N GLY A 531 17.50 0.92 -26.00
CA GLY A 531 16.70 1.85 -26.79
C GLY A 531 16.98 3.34 -26.55
N LEU A 532 17.96 3.69 -25.70
CA LEU A 532 18.49 5.05 -25.59
C LEU A 532 19.44 5.37 -26.76
N ASP A 533 19.41 6.62 -27.23
CA ASP A 533 20.42 7.12 -28.17
C ASP A 533 21.72 7.47 -27.44
N TRP A 534 22.57 6.47 -27.24
CA TRP A 534 23.85 6.64 -26.56
C TRP A 534 24.81 7.57 -27.31
N ASP A 535 24.77 7.62 -28.65
CA ASP A 535 25.60 8.56 -29.40
C ASP A 535 25.14 10.00 -29.13
N ALA A 536 23.83 10.26 -29.07
CA ALA A 536 23.30 11.57 -28.67
C ALA A 536 23.68 11.94 -27.21
N ILE A 537 23.69 10.98 -26.29
CA ILE A 537 24.07 11.21 -24.88
C ILE A 537 25.55 11.60 -24.75
N PHE A 538 26.45 10.98 -25.54
CA PHE A 538 27.88 11.33 -25.53
C PHE A 538 28.24 12.49 -26.47
N GLY A 539 27.32 12.89 -27.36
CA GLY A 539 27.46 14.02 -28.27
C GLY A 539 28.63 13.84 -29.24
N ASP A 540 29.52 14.83 -29.29
CA ASP A 540 30.68 14.81 -30.22
C ASP A 540 31.73 13.73 -29.89
N LYS A 541 31.63 13.08 -28.72
CA LYS A 541 32.54 11.99 -28.34
C LYS A 541 31.94 10.65 -28.79
N PRO A 542 32.74 9.76 -29.43
CA PRO A 542 32.27 8.42 -29.74
C PRO A 542 31.73 7.72 -28.50
N SER A 543 30.50 7.19 -28.58
CA SER A 543 29.92 6.46 -27.47
C SER A 543 30.78 5.24 -27.13
N PRO A 544 31.23 5.10 -25.86
CA PRO A 544 31.92 3.90 -25.42
C PRO A 544 30.97 2.71 -25.26
N ILE A 545 29.66 2.89 -25.49
CA ILE A 545 28.59 1.93 -25.20
C ILE A 545 28.06 1.30 -26.50
N LEU A 546 27.87 -0.01 -26.50
CA LEU A 546 27.33 -0.84 -27.59
C LEU A 546 25.84 -1.17 -27.39
N SER A 547 25.13 -0.44 -26.54
CA SER A 547 23.79 -0.80 -26.04
C SER A 547 22.66 -0.74 -27.09
N ASN A 548 22.95 -0.46 -28.37
CA ASN A 548 22.00 -0.63 -29.48
C ASN A 548 22.24 -1.93 -30.28
N ASP A 549 23.27 -2.70 -29.92
CA ASP A 549 23.53 -4.03 -30.46
C ASP A 549 22.63 -5.07 -29.76
N PRO A 550 21.74 -5.76 -30.48
CA PRO A 550 20.83 -6.77 -29.89
C PRO A 550 21.54 -7.85 -29.08
N ASP A 551 22.82 -8.13 -29.36
CA ASP A 551 23.62 -9.12 -28.65
C ASP A 551 23.96 -8.71 -27.20
N HIS A 552 23.65 -7.47 -26.82
CA HIS A 552 23.88 -6.90 -25.50
C HIS A 552 22.59 -6.48 -24.77
N ARG A 553 21.42 -6.86 -25.29
CA ARG A 553 20.10 -6.45 -24.78
C ARG A 553 19.69 -7.12 -23.47
N TYR A 554 19.91 -8.43 -23.35
CA TYR A 554 19.41 -9.23 -22.24
C TYR A 554 20.51 -9.77 -21.33
N CYS A 555 20.17 -9.99 -20.06
CA CYS A 555 21.08 -10.42 -19.01
C CYS A 555 20.40 -11.41 -18.04
N PRO A 556 21.19 -12.12 -17.19
CA PRO A 556 20.67 -12.71 -15.95
C PRO A 556 20.23 -11.60 -14.98
N PRO A 557 19.88 -11.88 -13.70
CA PRO A 557 19.62 -10.87 -12.66
C PRO A 557 20.81 -9.94 -12.33
N TYR A 558 21.28 -9.17 -13.30
CA TYR A 558 22.43 -8.28 -13.22
C TYR A 558 22.00 -6.93 -12.64
N PHE A 559 21.90 -6.92 -11.32
CA PHE A 559 21.48 -5.75 -10.57
C PHE A 559 22.58 -4.71 -10.45
N ASN A 560 22.17 -3.45 -10.62
CA ASN A 560 22.93 -2.30 -10.17
C ASN A 560 22.96 -2.26 -8.63
N TYR A 561 24.12 -1.97 -8.05
CA TYR A 561 24.32 -1.92 -6.60
C TYR A 561 23.77 -0.67 -5.91
N GLY A 562 23.20 0.27 -6.69
CA GLY A 562 22.52 1.45 -6.18
C GLY A 562 21.41 1.10 -5.22
N VAL A 563 20.53 0.17 -5.58
CA VAL A 563 19.48 -0.34 -4.67
C VAL A 563 19.24 -1.83 -4.92
N VAL A 564 19.57 -2.65 -3.92
CA VAL A 564 19.20 -4.07 -3.85
C VAL A 564 18.66 -4.37 -2.46
N VAL A 565 17.45 -4.91 -2.37
CA VAL A 565 16.73 -5.18 -1.11
C VAL A 565 16.37 -6.66 -1.04
N ALA A 566 16.62 -7.31 0.08
CA ALA A 566 16.25 -8.71 0.27
C ALA A 566 16.05 -9.03 1.76
N PRO A 567 15.33 -10.11 2.11
CA PRO A 567 15.46 -10.72 3.42
C PRO A 567 16.92 -10.99 3.75
N ARG A 568 17.31 -10.75 5.00
CA ARG A 568 18.70 -10.96 5.46
C ARG A 568 19.25 -12.33 5.07
N SER A 569 18.45 -13.38 5.23
CA SER A 569 18.84 -14.76 4.93
C SER A 569 19.28 -14.99 3.48
N LEU A 570 18.77 -14.21 2.51
CA LEU A 570 19.19 -14.33 1.12
C LEU A 570 20.57 -13.71 0.88
N PHE A 571 20.87 -12.58 1.52
CA PHE A 571 22.20 -11.97 1.46
C PHE A 571 23.27 -12.84 2.12
N GLU A 572 22.94 -13.50 3.24
CA GLU A 572 23.82 -14.43 3.94
C GLU A 572 24.18 -15.62 3.03
N ARG A 573 23.18 -16.22 2.38
CA ARG A 573 23.39 -17.32 1.43
C ARG A 573 24.27 -16.91 0.25
N VAL A 574 24.00 -15.75 -0.35
CA VAL A 574 24.87 -15.19 -1.41
C VAL A 574 26.31 -15.01 -0.90
N GLY A 575 26.47 -14.55 0.34
CA GLY A 575 27.78 -14.37 0.99
C GLY A 575 28.59 -15.65 1.16
N GLU A 576 27.97 -16.82 1.25
CA GLU A 576 28.65 -18.12 1.45
C GLU A 576 29.68 -18.44 0.36
N THR A 577 29.44 -17.99 -0.88
CA THR A 577 30.30 -18.30 -2.03
C THR A 577 30.81 -17.08 -2.78
N PHE A 578 30.45 -15.86 -2.33
CA PHE A 578 30.63 -14.64 -3.11
C PHE A 578 32.10 -14.39 -3.51
N VAL A 579 33.03 -14.53 -2.56
CA VAL A 579 34.47 -14.27 -2.83
C VAL A 579 35.02 -15.27 -3.84
N ASP A 580 34.67 -16.55 -3.72
CA ASP A 580 35.07 -17.57 -4.68
C ASP A 580 34.48 -17.28 -6.07
N ASP A 581 33.20 -16.91 -6.14
CA ASP A 581 32.54 -16.56 -7.39
C ASP A 581 33.16 -15.31 -8.04
N LEU A 582 33.56 -14.31 -7.24
CA LEU A 582 34.31 -13.15 -7.70
C LEU A 582 35.70 -13.51 -8.25
N GLU A 583 36.43 -14.41 -7.59
CA GLU A 583 37.70 -14.92 -8.11
C GLU A 583 37.53 -15.66 -9.43
N ARG A 584 36.46 -16.47 -9.58
CA ARG A 584 36.13 -17.16 -10.83
C ARG A 584 35.84 -16.18 -11.95
N VAL A 585 35.10 -15.08 -11.69
CA VAL A 585 34.91 -13.99 -12.67
C VAL A 585 36.27 -13.44 -13.11
N GLY A 586 37.17 -13.18 -12.16
CA GLY A 586 38.52 -12.68 -12.41
C GLY A 586 39.39 -13.58 -13.30
N THR A 587 39.13 -14.90 -13.32
CA THR A 587 39.83 -15.83 -14.24
C THR A 587 39.41 -15.67 -15.70
N VAL A 588 38.20 -15.15 -15.95
CA VAL A 588 37.63 -14.96 -17.28
C VAL A 588 37.83 -13.53 -17.77
N LEU A 589 37.58 -12.55 -16.89
CA LEU A 589 37.55 -11.15 -17.26
C LEU A 589 38.00 -10.24 -16.11
N SER A 590 39.02 -9.41 -16.37
CA SER A 590 39.36 -8.28 -15.50
C SER A 590 38.46 -7.09 -15.83
N THR A 591 37.62 -6.70 -14.88
CA THR A 591 36.63 -5.63 -15.06
C THR A 591 36.28 -4.96 -13.73
N PRO A 592 36.02 -3.63 -13.72
CA PRO A 592 35.53 -2.95 -12.52
C PRO A 592 34.12 -3.39 -12.09
N TYR A 593 33.42 -4.18 -12.92
CA TYR A 593 32.09 -4.72 -12.61
C TYR A 593 32.15 -6.15 -12.04
N GLY A 594 33.32 -6.59 -11.58
CA GLY A 594 33.56 -7.97 -11.15
C GLY A 594 32.56 -8.43 -10.09
N SER A 595 32.37 -7.64 -9.03
CA SER A 595 31.40 -7.95 -7.97
C SER A 595 29.96 -8.05 -8.47
N GLN A 596 29.51 -7.13 -9.33
CA GLN A 596 28.15 -7.21 -9.87
C GLN A 596 27.93 -8.47 -10.74
N ILE A 597 28.96 -8.89 -11.49
CA ILE A 597 28.93 -10.13 -12.26
C ILE A 597 28.91 -11.35 -11.33
N ALA A 598 29.74 -11.33 -10.27
CA ALA A 598 29.79 -12.40 -9.27
C ALA A 598 28.44 -12.58 -8.55
N ASN A 599 27.71 -11.49 -8.32
CA ASN A 599 26.36 -11.55 -7.74
C ASN A 599 25.40 -12.37 -8.60
N CYS A 600 25.47 -12.30 -9.94
CA CYS A 600 24.66 -13.14 -10.83
C CYS A 600 24.97 -14.63 -10.63
N ILE A 601 26.26 -14.97 -10.50
CA ILE A 601 26.70 -16.34 -10.26
C ILE A 601 26.19 -16.84 -8.92
N ALA A 602 26.32 -16.03 -7.87
CA ALA A 602 25.87 -16.40 -6.54
C ALA A 602 24.34 -16.54 -6.46
N ILE A 603 23.59 -15.65 -7.12
CA ILE A 603 22.13 -15.75 -7.25
C ILE A 603 21.73 -17.09 -7.88
N GLU A 604 22.37 -17.47 -9.00
CA GLU A 604 22.08 -18.73 -9.68
C GLU A 604 22.49 -19.95 -8.84
N ARG A 605 23.71 -19.93 -8.29
CA ARG A 605 24.27 -21.02 -7.46
C ARG A 605 23.37 -21.36 -6.28
N HIS A 606 22.82 -20.32 -5.65
CA HIS A 606 21.94 -20.44 -4.50
C HIS A 606 20.47 -20.42 -4.87
N ALA A 607 20.11 -20.44 -6.16
CA ALA A 607 18.72 -20.36 -6.62
C ALA A 607 17.93 -19.26 -5.88
N ILE A 608 18.51 -18.07 -5.77
CA ILE A 608 17.91 -16.94 -5.05
C ILE A 608 16.72 -16.42 -5.87
N PRO A 609 15.50 -16.35 -5.29
CA PRO A 609 14.36 -15.75 -5.97
C PRO A 609 14.64 -14.26 -6.17
N CYS A 610 14.45 -13.76 -7.39
CA CYS A 610 14.76 -12.37 -7.71
C CYS A 610 13.75 -11.71 -8.64
N GLU A 611 13.49 -10.42 -8.43
CA GLU A 611 12.63 -9.58 -9.27
C GLU A 611 13.28 -8.20 -9.49
N THR A 612 12.85 -7.51 -10.55
CA THR A 612 13.32 -6.13 -10.81
C THR A 612 12.43 -5.10 -10.12
N ILE A 613 13.03 -4.04 -9.59
CA ILE A 613 12.29 -2.85 -9.12
C ILE A 613 12.13 -1.84 -10.25
N HIS A 614 11.13 -0.95 -10.13
CA HIS A 614 10.86 0.10 -11.12
C HIS A 614 11.93 1.20 -11.12
N LEU A 615 12.05 1.92 -12.24
CA LEU A 615 12.91 3.10 -12.44
C LEU A 615 12.77 4.17 -11.33
N ASN A 616 11.59 4.29 -10.71
CA ASN A 616 11.34 5.28 -9.66
C ASN A 616 12.11 5.01 -8.37
N TYR A 617 12.57 3.77 -8.14
CA TYR A 617 13.35 3.38 -6.96
C TYR A 617 14.86 3.42 -7.21
N ASN A 618 15.31 3.77 -8.42
CA ASN A 618 16.73 3.95 -8.73
C ASN A 618 16.90 4.90 -9.93
N PHE A 619 16.37 6.12 -9.81
CA PHE A 619 16.23 7.04 -10.94
C PHE A 619 17.59 7.67 -11.32
N PRO A 620 18.07 7.52 -12.56
CA PRO A 620 19.40 7.95 -12.95
C PRO A 620 19.48 9.44 -13.28
N MET A 621 20.28 10.17 -12.51
CA MET A 621 20.54 11.61 -12.72
C MET A 621 21.55 11.90 -13.83
N ASN A 622 22.23 10.87 -14.35
CA ASN A 622 23.23 10.95 -15.41
C ASN A 622 22.69 10.60 -16.81
N LEU A 623 21.40 10.31 -16.95
CA LEU A 623 20.74 9.99 -18.22
C LEU A 623 19.60 10.99 -18.52
N PRO A 624 19.18 11.14 -19.79
CA PRO A 624 18.03 11.97 -20.14
C PRO A 624 16.74 11.43 -19.50
N GLY A 625 16.23 12.13 -18.49
CA GLY A 625 15.12 11.65 -17.65
C GLY A 625 13.83 11.36 -18.41
N ASP A 626 13.46 12.21 -19.38
CA ASP A 626 12.24 12.04 -20.17
C ASP A 626 12.34 10.83 -21.12
N GLU A 627 13.53 10.59 -21.67
CA GLU A 627 13.76 9.49 -22.61
C GLU A 627 13.74 8.14 -21.89
N ILE A 628 14.41 8.03 -20.74
CA ILE A 628 14.40 6.78 -19.98
C ILE A 628 13.02 6.47 -19.39
N ARG A 629 12.22 7.49 -19.01
CA ARG A 629 10.81 7.31 -18.62
C ARG A 629 9.96 6.79 -19.78
N ARG A 630 10.15 7.34 -20.99
CA ARG A 630 9.43 6.86 -22.18
C ARG A 630 9.68 5.38 -22.45
N LEU A 631 10.88 4.88 -22.15
CA LEU A 631 11.24 3.48 -22.29
C LEU A 631 10.70 2.60 -21.15
N HIS A 632 10.51 3.18 -19.96
CA HIS A 632 10.05 2.48 -18.75
C HIS A 632 8.84 3.18 -18.12
N PRO A 633 7.67 3.20 -18.80
CA PRO A 633 6.47 3.82 -18.26
C PRO A 633 5.96 3.03 -17.04
N HIS A 634 5.61 3.73 -15.99
CA HIS A 634 5.05 3.13 -14.79
C HIS A 634 3.65 2.57 -15.09
N PRO A 635 3.31 1.33 -14.70
CA PRO A 635 2.00 0.73 -15.00
C PRO A 635 0.78 1.52 -14.48
N GLN A 636 1.00 2.36 -13.47
CA GLN A 636 -0.02 3.20 -12.82
C GLN A 636 0.07 4.68 -13.24
N GLY A 637 0.88 5.03 -14.23
CA GLY A 637 1.04 6.42 -14.72
C GLY A 637 1.81 7.34 -13.77
N MET A 638 2.63 6.79 -12.88
CA MET A 638 3.50 7.53 -11.94
C MET A 638 4.80 7.97 -12.61
N ASP A 639 4.66 8.68 -13.73
CA ASP A 639 5.73 9.05 -14.64
C ASP A 639 6.13 10.54 -14.53
N SER A 640 5.77 11.22 -13.44
CA SER A 640 6.29 12.56 -13.12
C SER A 640 7.59 12.54 -12.32
N TYR A 641 8.37 13.62 -12.35
CA TYR A 641 9.59 13.71 -11.51
C TYR A 641 9.25 13.74 -10.01
N GLU A 642 8.05 14.17 -9.65
CA GLU A 642 7.50 14.10 -8.29
C GLU A 642 7.35 12.66 -7.80
N ASP A 643 7.18 11.69 -8.71
CA ASP A 643 6.99 10.29 -8.39
C ASP A 643 8.28 9.53 -8.09
N VAL A 644 9.45 10.13 -8.34
CA VAL A 644 10.74 9.50 -8.02
C VAL A 644 10.83 9.27 -6.51
N ARG A 645 11.16 8.03 -6.13
CA ARG A 645 11.38 7.62 -4.74
C ARG A 645 12.84 7.71 -4.34
N ILE A 646 13.77 7.36 -5.23
CA ILE A 646 15.20 7.41 -4.98
C ILE A 646 15.91 7.92 -6.24
N PHE A 647 16.70 8.98 -6.09
CA PHE A 647 17.61 9.48 -7.13
C PHE A 647 19.00 8.86 -6.94
N HIS A 648 19.63 8.44 -8.04
CA HIS A 648 20.96 7.81 -8.09
C HIS A 648 21.85 8.48 -9.16
N TYR A 649 23.14 8.11 -9.19
CA TYR A 649 24.16 8.65 -10.10
C TYR A 649 24.35 10.17 -9.99
N ILE A 650 24.37 10.70 -8.78
CA ILE A 650 24.34 12.14 -8.52
C ILE A 650 25.70 12.78 -8.84
N GLY A 651 25.86 13.20 -10.10
CA GLY A 651 27.02 13.95 -10.58
C GLY A 651 28.36 13.23 -10.39
N GLN A 652 28.36 11.89 -10.43
CA GLN A 652 29.54 11.05 -10.15
C GLN A 652 30.22 11.43 -8.81
N ARG A 653 29.41 11.66 -7.76
CA ARG A 653 29.85 12.08 -6.42
C ARG A 653 30.42 13.51 -6.32
N LYS A 654 30.70 14.18 -7.46
CA LYS A 654 31.29 15.53 -7.49
C LYS A 654 30.39 16.59 -6.88
N LYS A 655 29.07 16.43 -6.97
CA LYS A 655 28.10 17.37 -6.38
C LYS A 655 28.07 17.32 -4.84
N PHE A 656 28.68 16.30 -4.25
CA PHE A 656 28.82 16.13 -2.81
C PHE A 656 30.28 16.18 -2.35
N SER A 657 31.24 16.58 -3.20
CA SER A 657 32.67 16.54 -2.83
C SER A 657 33.05 17.60 -1.80
N SER A 658 32.38 18.75 -1.79
CA SER A 658 32.59 19.80 -0.78
C SER A 658 31.28 20.52 -0.45
N VAL A 659 31.30 21.34 0.59
CA VAL A 659 30.16 22.21 0.95
C VAL A 659 29.92 23.24 -0.16
N GLU A 660 30.98 23.73 -0.79
CA GLU A 660 30.91 24.68 -1.91
C GLU A 660 30.28 24.03 -3.14
N ALA A 661 30.66 22.80 -3.49
CA ALA A 661 30.05 22.09 -4.62
C ALA A 661 28.55 21.81 -4.41
N LEU A 662 28.17 21.53 -3.15
CA LEU A 662 26.76 21.39 -2.77
C LEU A 662 26.04 22.74 -2.89
N GLN A 663 26.63 23.82 -2.38
CA GLN A 663 26.06 25.17 -2.47
C GLN A 663 25.89 25.62 -3.91
N GLU A 664 26.88 25.37 -4.78
CA GLU A 664 26.81 25.67 -6.21
C GLU A 664 25.64 24.93 -6.89
N LEU A 665 25.39 23.68 -6.50
CA LEU A 665 24.21 22.95 -6.95
C LEU A 665 22.91 23.58 -6.42
N MET A 666 22.88 24.06 -5.17
CA MET A 666 21.71 24.69 -4.57
C MET A 666 21.38 26.07 -5.15
N ASP A 667 22.39 26.79 -5.63
CA ASP A 667 22.28 28.12 -6.22
C ASP A 667 22.08 28.09 -7.74
N SER A 668 22.28 26.93 -8.37
CA SER A 668 22.09 26.76 -9.80
C SER A 668 20.63 27.01 -10.20
N THR A 669 20.42 27.91 -11.15
CA THR A 669 19.11 28.23 -11.74
C THR A 669 18.92 27.61 -13.13
N ASP A 670 19.99 27.09 -13.73
CA ASP A 670 19.99 26.49 -15.07
C ASP A 670 19.94 24.96 -14.96
N LEU A 671 18.83 24.45 -14.42
CA LEU A 671 18.60 23.03 -14.21
C LEU A 671 17.48 22.53 -15.13
N THR A 672 17.69 21.37 -15.76
CA THR A 672 16.74 20.74 -16.70
C THR A 672 16.44 19.29 -16.31
N GLY A 673 15.37 18.73 -16.89
CA GLY A 673 14.95 17.36 -16.62
C GLY A 673 14.62 17.11 -15.14
N ALA A 674 15.24 16.09 -14.54
CA ALA A 674 15.03 15.72 -13.14
C ALA A 674 15.70 16.66 -12.11
N TRP A 675 16.67 17.47 -12.54
CA TRP A 675 17.51 18.27 -11.64
C TRP A 675 16.73 19.31 -10.79
N PRO A 676 15.73 20.04 -11.31
CA PRO A 676 14.91 20.93 -10.49
C PRO A 676 14.19 20.21 -9.34
N MET A 677 13.64 19.02 -9.61
CA MET A 677 12.99 18.21 -8.57
C MET A 677 14.00 17.70 -7.55
N PHE A 678 15.14 17.18 -8.04
CA PHE A 678 16.25 16.76 -7.19
C PHE A 678 16.71 17.89 -6.25
N GLN A 679 16.97 19.09 -6.79
CA GLN A 679 17.38 20.27 -6.01
C GLN A 679 16.32 20.64 -4.97
N LYS A 680 15.03 20.61 -5.34
CA LYS A 680 13.92 20.88 -4.41
C LYS A 680 13.90 19.90 -3.24
N ARG A 681 14.07 18.60 -3.51
CA ARG A 681 14.09 17.55 -2.48
C ARG A 681 15.32 17.66 -1.59
N LEU A 682 16.49 17.89 -2.19
CA LEU A 682 17.75 18.09 -1.48
C LEU A 682 17.68 19.30 -0.54
N ARG A 683 17.06 20.41 -0.96
CA ARG A 683 16.86 21.61 -0.12
C ARG A 683 16.17 21.26 1.21
N ALA A 684 15.09 20.49 1.14
CA ALA A 684 14.34 20.08 2.33
C ALA A 684 15.14 19.17 3.29
N VAL A 685 16.18 18.49 2.79
CA VAL A 685 17.10 17.69 3.60
C VAL A 685 18.16 18.57 4.25
N ILE A 686 18.87 19.38 3.45
CA ILE A 686 19.98 20.21 3.94
C ILE A 686 19.51 21.27 4.94
N ASP A 687 18.27 21.77 4.82
CA ASP A 687 17.70 22.74 5.77
C ASP A 687 17.55 22.15 7.19
N ARG A 688 17.66 20.83 7.34
CA ARG A 688 17.56 20.13 8.64
C ARG A 688 18.90 19.73 9.23
N ILE A 689 20.01 19.91 8.50
CA ILE A 689 21.33 19.48 8.95
C ILE A 689 22.40 20.55 8.72
N ASP A 690 23.28 20.70 9.70
CA ASP A 690 24.52 21.44 9.47
C ASP A 690 25.46 20.61 8.59
N ILE A 691 25.64 21.00 7.34
CA ILE A 691 26.43 20.24 6.35
C ILE A 691 27.95 20.41 6.51
N LYS A 692 28.38 21.32 7.40
CA LYS A 692 29.79 21.62 7.66
C LYS A 692 30.51 20.51 8.43
#